data_AF-T1IIS7-F1
#
_entry.id   AF-T1IIS7-F1
#
_cell.length_a   1.000
_cell.length_b   1.000
_cell.length_c   1.000
_cell.angle_alpha   90.00
_cell.angle_beta   90.00
_cell.angle_gamma   90.00
#
_symmetry.space_group_name_H-M   'P 1'
#
loop_
_entity.id
_entity.type
_entity.pdbx_description
1 polymer ?
#
loop_
_entity_poly.entity_id
_entity_poly.type
_entity_poly.pdbx_seq_one_letter_code
_entity_poly.pdbx_strand_id
1 'polypeptide(L)'
;MADGLGSVIGVASTKHPKTTLKVFHYGTAGFRSKANELEFVMFRMGLLAALRSKSTQAAIGVMITASHNPEDDNGVKLVDPMGDMLESAWEILATHVVNAEDVDLVRTLNHIIFSTNLDMSVTAKIIIGRDTRKSSLVLSQAVIDGVKVMGGEVQDFGLLITPQLHYVTCCTNTSGKYGVPTEEGYYKKLGTAFVGLRNLNKKEGDQIPSVRLDCANGVGAQKIKQMLSFLKDKINVEIHNSGGGKLNDQCGADYVKIQQKPPENFPLEAGFQCASFDGDGDRIVYFYLDSGGVFHLLDGDKIAALICGYLQELLSRCKLDVDLGVVQTAYANGNATEYIATTLNIPVACVPTGVKHLHHRAMQFDIGVYFEANGHGTVVFKERIENKIKELVDNNTLPAGQVEAALKLKHMIDLTNQTVGDAISDCLLVEAILNAKQWSIEDWDSIYSDLPSRQIKVVIADRSTITTTDAERRVVEPSGLQSAIDTLQLQFKNGRAFVRPSGTEDIVRVYAEADTQEAADKLANAVGISVYNLAGGVVDLICVIDHMMEDYDTLINELNIVKRKLESKVQALYILNQELKECQEQRDRYKAQAKHSRHHFCTFNVDEKGLNQMITSLKETNKNLESEVNDLRQKITESKGDNKLLREQLSKHKNHTSDEASKLRLVFPQNEREELIQELETLKTKCAMIERDLQIVLDEREEFINEKDAYKNKVDRLNHQLNYVLKGDEKRIVDVDTLVMENRYLQERLKQIQEEKSLYLQTLSKYKQMLEKRRNHGNLKIGANNGAMVITHRQVQKMLQSTHLSQLPTTQTTIADLRSLALALFESLNDKNVALSHQKKANKILGNRVTELENKIKQMDLQVWENENSQITQGLSDINDHDFTLEEPESPTSLNITSELDIISLEEQNSDDLALCQKEDVSKSYEPNSLSDDKSSNTSQISTKNEQITDELPPALLKLVEEALSDLNNFSELHEPSLDGTLSDPEKSVPSTECPALWSNIALLVTKFSVQNMYLDTWISFIRCT
;
A
#
# COMPACT_ATOMS: atom_id res chain seq x y z
N MET A 1 10.27 45.05 -20.71
CA MET A 1 9.40 43.87 -20.95
C MET A 1 9.21 43.06 -19.68
N ALA A 2 10.28 42.63 -19.00
CA ALA A 2 10.19 41.81 -17.78
C ALA A 2 9.19 42.33 -16.74
N ASP A 3 9.21 43.64 -16.43
CA ASP A 3 8.37 44.26 -15.41
C ASP A 3 6.86 44.18 -15.73
N GLY A 4 6.51 44.13 -17.02
CA GLY A 4 5.12 44.02 -17.48
C GLY A 4 4.59 42.58 -17.46
N LEU A 5 5.41 41.59 -17.82
CA LEU A 5 5.01 40.19 -17.72
C LEU A 5 4.81 39.77 -16.26
N GLY A 6 5.68 40.25 -15.36
CA GLY A 6 5.57 39.98 -13.93
C GLY A 6 4.26 40.49 -13.30
N SER A 7 3.81 41.69 -13.67
CA SER A 7 2.54 42.23 -13.15
C SER A 7 1.31 41.50 -13.72
N VAL A 8 1.35 41.08 -14.98
CA VAL A 8 0.27 40.26 -15.60
C VAL A 8 0.19 38.88 -14.94
N ILE A 9 1.32 38.22 -14.68
CA ILE A 9 1.35 36.94 -13.94
C ILE A 9 0.76 37.12 -12.53
N GLY A 10 1.15 38.18 -11.81
CA GLY A 10 0.62 38.46 -10.47
C GLY A 10 -0.91 38.64 -10.45
N VAL A 11 -1.45 39.47 -11.34
CA VAL A 11 -2.89 39.73 -11.45
C VAL A 11 -3.69 38.52 -11.95
N ALA A 12 -3.06 37.62 -12.72
CA ALA A 12 -3.68 36.34 -13.08
C ALA A 12 -3.65 35.34 -11.91
N SER A 13 -2.57 35.29 -11.13
CA SER A 13 -2.43 34.38 -9.98
C SER A 13 -3.47 34.65 -8.89
N THR A 14 -3.94 35.89 -8.72
CA THR A 14 -5.04 36.19 -7.77
C THR A 14 -6.39 35.61 -8.16
N LYS A 15 -6.56 35.06 -9.38
CA LYS A 15 -7.74 34.26 -9.76
C LYS A 15 -7.61 32.78 -9.39
N HIS A 16 -6.37 32.29 -9.27
CA HIS A 16 -6.05 30.90 -8.94
C HIS A 16 -5.05 30.89 -7.77
N PRO A 17 -5.42 31.47 -6.60
CA PRO A 17 -4.50 31.66 -5.47
C PRO A 17 -4.08 30.31 -4.87
N LYS A 18 -2.92 30.25 -4.22
CA LYS A 18 -2.49 29.06 -3.48
C LYS A 18 -3.40 28.80 -2.28
N THR A 19 -4.30 27.83 -2.39
CA THR A 19 -5.34 27.54 -1.39
C THR A 19 -4.90 26.64 -0.23
N THR A 20 -3.67 26.11 -0.23
CA THR A 20 -3.20 25.17 0.79
C THR A 20 -1.69 25.27 1.06
N LEU A 21 -1.30 24.93 2.29
CA LEU A 21 0.10 24.81 2.73
C LEU A 21 0.72 23.44 2.39
N LYS A 22 -0.07 22.50 1.86
CA LYS A 22 0.35 21.17 1.43
C LYS A 22 1.44 21.25 0.35
N VAL A 23 2.52 20.47 0.53
CA VAL A 23 3.66 20.44 -0.40
C VAL A 23 3.42 19.39 -1.49
N PHE A 24 3.22 19.84 -2.72
CA PHE A 24 3.00 18.99 -3.89
C PHE A 24 4.34 18.54 -4.49
N HIS A 25 4.43 17.30 -4.95
CA HIS A 25 5.62 16.78 -5.62
C HIS A 25 5.25 16.29 -7.02
N TYR A 26 6.02 16.66 -8.05
CA TYR A 26 5.81 16.15 -9.40
C TYR A 26 6.30 14.71 -9.45
N GLY A 27 5.37 13.75 -9.41
CA GLY A 27 5.67 12.32 -9.45
C GLY A 27 5.90 11.80 -10.87
N THR A 28 6.13 10.49 -10.98
CA THR A 28 6.32 9.77 -12.27
C THR A 28 5.16 9.96 -13.26
N ALA A 29 3.97 10.33 -12.79
CA ALA A 29 2.79 10.62 -13.59
C ALA A 29 2.23 12.03 -13.32
N GLY A 30 3.11 13.00 -13.01
CA GLY A 30 2.77 14.40 -12.78
C GLY A 30 2.29 14.71 -11.36
N PHE A 31 1.55 15.80 -11.21
CA PHE A 31 0.86 16.12 -9.96
C PHE A 31 -0.49 15.40 -9.91
N ARG A 32 -0.86 14.84 -8.76
CA ARG A 32 -2.19 14.26 -8.48
C ARG A 32 -2.62 14.63 -7.06
N SER A 33 -3.92 14.92 -6.86
CA SER A 33 -4.54 15.11 -5.54
C SER A 33 -6.07 15.19 -5.68
N LYS A 34 -6.78 15.48 -4.58
CA LYS A 34 -8.21 15.83 -4.61
C LYS A 34 -8.44 17.04 -5.52
N ALA A 35 -9.48 16.98 -6.35
CA ALA A 35 -9.65 17.93 -7.45
C ALA A 35 -9.80 19.41 -7.01
N ASN A 36 -10.37 19.64 -5.82
CA ASN A 36 -10.54 20.97 -5.22
C ASN A 36 -9.23 21.62 -4.76
N GLU A 37 -8.14 20.87 -4.61
CA GLU A 37 -6.82 21.43 -4.28
C GLU A 37 -6.02 21.88 -5.52
N LEU A 38 -6.45 21.52 -6.73
CA LEU A 38 -5.57 21.54 -7.90
C LEU A 38 -5.65 22.79 -8.79
N GLU A 39 -6.56 23.74 -8.54
CA GLU A 39 -6.78 24.85 -9.49
C GLU A 39 -5.52 25.73 -9.68
N PHE A 40 -4.86 26.12 -8.59
CA PHE A 40 -3.60 26.87 -8.66
C PHE A 40 -2.45 26.04 -9.24
N VAL A 41 -2.46 24.73 -9.01
CA VAL A 41 -1.51 23.76 -9.61
C VAL A 41 -1.66 23.77 -11.14
N MET A 42 -2.89 23.68 -11.64
CA MET A 42 -3.20 23.72 -13.08
C MET A 42 -2.73 25.02 -13.72
N PHE A 43 -3.09 26.17 -13.14
CA PHE A 43 -2.67 27.48 -13.63
C PHE A 43 -1.14 27.60 -13.72
N ARG A 44 -0.43 27.22 -12.66
CA ARG A 44 1.04 27.25 -12.60
C ARG A 44 1.70 26.24 -13.54
N MET A 45 1.06 25.11 -13.81
CA MET A 45 1.50 24.17 -14.83
C MET A 45 1.28 24.68 -16.26
N GLY A 46 0.24 25.50 -16.50
CA GLY A 46 0.09 26.26 -17.75
C GLY A 46 1.23 27.25 -17.98
N LEU A 47 1.63 27.99 -16.94
CA LEU A 47 2.80 28.89 -16.98
C LEU A 47 4.08 28.11 -17.33
N LEU A 48 4.31 26.96 -16.67
CA LEU A 48 5.50 26.13 -16.90
C LEU A 48 5.52 25.46 -18.28
N ALA A 49 4.38 24.95 -18.76
CA ALA A 49 4.28 24.32 -20.07
C ALA A 49 4.64 25.31 -21.19
N ALA A 50 4.22 26.58 -21.05
CA ALA A 50 4.61 27.65 -21.96
C ALA A 50 6.12 27.96 -21.92
N LEU A 51 6.77 27.90 -20.75
CA LEU A 51 8.23 27.99 -20.64
C LEU A 51 8.94 26.78 -21.27
N ARG A 52 8.40 25.56 -21.10
CA ARG A 52 8.96 24.35 -21.71
C ARG A 52 8.88 24.41 -23.23
N SER A 53 7.74 24.85 -23.78
CA SER A 53 7.57 25.04 -25.23
C SER A 53 8.53 26.09 -25.81
N LYS A 54 8.76 27.21 -25.12
CA LYS A 54 9.80 28.19 -25.50
C LYS A 54 11.21 27.58 -25.42
N SER A 55 11.47 26.70 -24.44
CA SER A 55 12.76 26.03 -24.26
C SER A 55 13.06 24.95 -25.31
N THR A 56 12.05 24.24 -25.79
CA THR A 56 12.18 23.18 -26.81
C THR A 56 11.95 23.68 -28.24
N GLN A 57 11.40 24.89 -28.38
CA GLN A 57 10.90 25.47 -29.64
C GLN A 57 9.86 24.59 -30.35
N ALA A 58 9.11 23.82 -29.56
CA ALA A 58 8.20 22.77 -30.01
C ALA A 58 6.86 22.82 -29.24
N ALA A 59 5.85 22.12 -29.75
CA ALA A 59 4.58 21.95 -29.05
C ALA A 59 4.73 21.03 -27.83
N ILE A 60 4.09 21.39 -26.71
CA ILE A 60 4.10 20.62 -25.46
C ILE A 60 2.67 20.17 -25.14
N GLY A 61 2.51 18.90 -24.77
CA GLY A 61 1.22 18.36 -24.36
C GLY A 61 0.95 18.59 -22.87
N VAL A 62 -0.31 18.82 -22.50
CA VAL A 62 -0.81 18.82 -21.12
C VAL A 62 -2.02 17.90 -21.02
N MET A 63 -1.87 16.79 -20.30
CA MET A 63 -2.97 15.86 -20.04
C MET A 63 -3.52 16.09 -18.64
N ILE A 64 -4.85 16.24 -18.53
CA ILE A 64 -5.56 16.40 -17.26
C ILE A 64 -6.31 15.11 -16.94
N THR A 65 -5.80 14.40 -15.94
CA THR A 65 -6.30 13.09 -15.50
C THR A 65 -5.55 12.64 -14.24
N ALA A 66 -6.19 11.74 -13.47
CA ALA A 66 -5.52 10.90 -12.49
C ALA A 66 -5.60 9.38 -12.79
N SER A 67 -5.86 8.96 -14.04
CA SER A 67 -5.82 7.53 -14.43
C SER A 67 -6.72 6.67 -13.51
N HIS A 68 -6.20 5.59 -12.94
CA HIS A 68 -6.80 4.67 -11.96
C HIS A 68 -7.25 5.27 -10.62
N ASN A 69 -6.89 6.52 -10.27
CA ASN A 69 -7.34 7.14 -9.01
C ASN A 69 -8.89 7.24 -8.92
N PRO A 70 -9.49 7.26 -7.72
CA PRO A 70 -10.93 7.51 -7.54
C PRO A 70 -11.41 8.80 -8.22
N GLU A 71 -12.68 8.86 -8.66
CA GLU A 71 -13.24 9.99 -9.44
C GLU A 71 -12.97 11.39 -8.85
N ASP A 72 -12.99 11.50 -7.52
CA ASP A 72 -12.87 12.75 -6.76
C ASP A 72 -11.44 13.36 -6.77
N ASP A 73 -10.45 12.57 -7.22
CA ASP A 73 -9.09 13.04 -7.52
C ASP A 73 -9.00 13.65 -8.92
N ASN A 74 -7.95 14.41 -9.19
CA ASN A 74 -7.51 14.71 -10.55
C ASN A 74 -5.98 14.91 -10.59
N GLY A 75 -5.42 15.27 -11.74
CA GLY A 75 -3.99 15.44 -11.91
C GLY A 75 -3.60 16.07 -13.24
N VAL A 76 -2.32 16.41 -13.37
CA VAL A 76 -1.76 17.01 -14.59
C VAL A 76 -0.35 16.47 -14.87
N LYS A 77 -0.17 15.92 -16.08
CA LYS A 77 1.10 15.43 -16.63
C LYS A 77 1.48 16.23 -17.89
N LEU A 78 2.73 16.69 -17.97
CA LEU A 78 3.30 17.31 -19.17
C LEU A 78 3.92 16.27 -20.09
N VAL A 79 3.73 16.47 -21.40
CA VAL A 79 4.24 15.62 -22.47
C VAL A 79 5.25 16.39 -23.31
N ASP A 80 6.47 15.88 -23.39
CA ASP A 80 7.58 16.48 -24.13
C ASP A 80 7.49 16.19 -25.65
N PRO A 81 8.27 16.88 -26.51
CA PRO A 81 7.94 17.04 -27.92
C PRO A 81 7.75 15.74 -28.74
N MET A 82 8.47 14.67 -28.44
CA MET A 82 8.35 13.39 -29.16
C MET A 82 7.24 12.48 -28.62
N GLY A 83 6.43 12.97 -27.66
CA GLY A 83 5.43 12.16 -26.94
C GLY A 83 5.94 11.58 -25.62
N ASP A 84 7.17 11.90 -25.21
CA ASP A 84 7.79 11.40 -23.98
C ASP A 84 7.20 12.04 -22.71
N MET A 85 7.44 11.42 -21.56
CA MET A 85 7.21 12.05 -20.24
C MET A 85 8.24 13.17 -19.98
N LEU A 86 7.80 14.25 -19.31
CA LEU A 86 8.61 15.43 -18.98
C LEU A 86 10.04 15.11 -18.49
N GLU A 87 11.04 15.76 -19.08
CA GLU A 87 12.45 15.67 -18.67
C GLU A 87 12.67 15.88 -17.16
N SER A 88 13.47 15.04 -16.51
CA SER A 88 13.61 15.02 -15.04
C SER A 88 14.11 16.33 -14.41
N ALA A 89 14.89 17.13 -15.14
CA ALA A 89 15.30 18.45 -14.69
C ALA A 89 14.10 19.40 -14.51
N TRP A 90 13.05 19.24 -15.32
CA TRP A 90 11.84 20.07 -15.30
C TRP A 90 10.79 19.59 -14.30
N GLU A 91 10.81 18.33 -13.85
CA GLU A 91 9.99 17.84 -12.72
C GLU A 91 10.34 18.57 -11.41
N ILE A 92 11.64 18.85 -11.22
CA ILE A 92 12.14 19.66 -10.10
C ILE A 92 11.66 21.12 -10.23
N LEU A 93 11.70 21.69 -11.45
CA LEU A 93 11.19 23.04 -11.71
C LEU A 93 9.67 23.14 -11.50
N ALA A 94 8.90 22.13 -11.91
CA ALA A 94 7.46 22.02 -11.66
C ALA A 94 7.17 21.99 -10.16
N THR A 95 7.90 21.17 -9.41
CA THR A 95 7.81 21.08 -7.95
C THR A 95 8.10 22.43 -7.28
N HIS A 96 9.13 23.17 -7.73
CA HIS A 96 9.40 24.51 -7.19
C HIS A 96 8.33 25.55 -7.57
N VAL A 97 7.88 25.57 -8.82
CA VAL A 97 6.88 26.55 -9.32
C VAL A 97 5.51 26.35 -8.68
N VAL A 98 5.08 25.10 -8.44
CA VAL A 98 3.80 24.82 -7.78
C VAL A 98 3.86 25.12 -6.28
N ASN A 99 4.97 24.84 -5.58
CA ASN A 99 5.05 25.10 -4.13
C ASN A 99 5.33 26.56 -3.74
N ALA A 100 5.87 27.39 -4.65
CA ALA A 100 6.19 28.80 -4.37
C ALA A 100 5.00 29.57 -3.76
N GLU A 101 5.24 30.52 -2.87
CA GLU A 101 4.19 31.46 -2.46
C GLU A 101 3.81 32.37 -3.63
N ASP A 102 2.56 32.84 -3.68
CA ASP A 102 2.08 33.69 -4.80
C ASP A 102 2.94 34.97 -4.97
N VAL A 103 3.53 35.48 -3.88
CA VAL A 103 4.47 36.61 -3.89
C VAL A 103 5.84 36.29 -4.52
N ASP A 104 6.28 35.03 -4.47
CA ASP A 104 7.58 34.57 -5.03
C ASP A 104 7.41 33.82 -6.37
N LEU A 105 6.18 33.55 -6.84
CA LEU A 105 5.91 32.85 -8.11
C LEU A 105 6.59 33.55 -9.30
N VAL A 106 6.40 34.87 -9.43
CA VAL A 106 7.00 35.68 -10.50
C VAL A 106 8.54 35.64 -10.46
N ARG A 107 9.12 35.65 -9.25
CA ARG A 107 10.56 35.56 -9.02
C ARG A 107 11.10 34.17 -9.41
N THR A 108 10.35 33.12 -9.07
CA THR A 108 10.67 31.72 -9.40
C THR A 108 10.68 31.49 -10.90
N LEU A 109 9.66 32.00 -11.62
CA LEU A 109 9.58 31.93 -13.08
C LEU A 109 10.70 32.73 -13.76
N ASN A 110 11.01 33.95 -13.27
CA ASN A 110 12.15 34.74 -13.76
C ASN A 110 13.50 34.04 -13.52
N HIS A 111 13.68 33.35 -12.39
CA HIS A 111 14.87 32.53 -12.16
C HIS A 111 14.99 31.39 -13.18
N ILE A 112 13.88 30.69 -13.49
CA ILE A 112 13.86 29.67 -14.55
C ILE A 112 14.29 30.28 -15.88
N ILE A 113 13.59 31.32 -16.36
CA ILE A 113 13.85 32.01 -17.64
C ILE A 113 15.33 32.40 -17.80
N PHE A 114 15.95 32.93 -16.74
CA PHE A 114 17.37 33.29 -16.74
C PHE A 114 18.28 32.05 -16.72
N SER A 115 17.99 31.07 -15.86
CA SER A 115 18.83 29.87 -15.68
C SER A 115 18.88 28.94 -16.90
N THR A 116 17.80 28.85 -17.68
CA THR A 116 17.72 28.09 -18.93
C THR A 116 17.89 28.96 -20.19
N ASN A 117 18.18 30.27 -20.02
CA ASN A 117 18.45 31.23 -21.10
C ASN A 117 17.35 31.22 -22.19
N LEU A 118 16.09 31.35 -21.78
CA LEU A 118 14.94 31.23 -22.68
C LEU A 118 14.75 32.47 -23.56
N ASP A 119 14.57 32.27 -24.86
CA ASP A 119 14.06 33.31 -25.75
C ASP A 119 12.55 33.46 -25.53
N MET A 120 12.19 34.49 -24.77
CA MET A 120 10.80 34.80 -24.45
C MET A 120 9.98 35.27 -25.66
N SER A 121 10.62 35.65 -26.78
CA SER A 121 9.94 36.09 -28.00
C SER A 121 9.35 34.96 -28.84
N VAL A 122 9.80 33.71 -28.63
CA VAL A 122 9.22 32.52 -29.27
C VAL A 122 7.77 32.33 -28.79
N THR A 123 6.81 32.19 -29.70
CA THR A 123 5.43 31.83 -29.34
C THR A 123 5.39 30.40 -28.77
N ALA A 124 4.87 30.24 -27.55
CA ALA A 124 4.65 28.91 -26.98
C ALA A 124 3.45 28.23 -27.65
N LYS A 125 3.50 26.91 -27.83
CA LYS A 125 2.43 26.12 -28.44
C LYS A 125 2.08 24.96 -27.53
N ILE A 126 0.84 24.94 -27.05
CA ILE A 126 0.37 23.95 -26.07
C ILE A 126 -0.80 23.16 -26.64
N ILE A 127 -0.75 21.85 -26.50
CA ILE A 127 -1.83 20.93 -26.87
C ILE A 127 -2.42 20.41 -25.56
N ILE A 128 -3.73 20.53 -25.38
CA ILE A 128 -4.39 20.13 -24.12
C ILE A 128 -5.47 19.08 -24.39
N GLY A 129 -5.57 18.11 -23.49
CA GLY A 129 -6.56 17.05 -23.48
C GLY A 129 -6.90 16.61 -22.07
N ARG A 130 -8.05 15.97 -21.89
CA ARG A 130 -8.58 15.62 -20.57
C ARG A 130 -9.38 14.32 -20.57
N ASP A 131 -9.47 13.68 -19.41
CA ASP A 131 -10.36 12.54 -19.17
C ASP A 131 -11.82 12.98 -18.86
N THR A 132 -12.67 12.01 -18.52
CA THR A 132 -14.10 12.17 -18.21
C THR A 132 -14.42 12.72 -16.80
N ARG A 133 -13.43 13.01 -15.95
CA ARG A 133 -13.71 13.47 -14.57
C ARG A 133 -14.47 14.79 -14.57
N LYS A 134 -15.48 14.90 -13.69
CA LYS A 134 -16.33 16.09 -13.52
C LYS A 134 -15.53 17.40 -13.37
N SER A 135 -14.39 17.34 -12.70
CA SER A 135 -13.48 18.48 -12.47
C SER A 135 -12.57 18.82 -13.65
N SER A 136 -12.32 17.88 -14.58
CA SER A 136 -11.34 18.04 -15.66
C SER A 136 -11.63 19.20 -16.61
N LEU A 137 -12.91 19.56 -16.82
CA LEU A 137 -13.28 20.72 -17.63
C LEU A 137 -12.82 22.04 -16.98
N VAL A 138 -13.13 22.26 -15.70
CA VAL A 138 -12.75 23.48 -14.96
C VAL A 138 -11.23 23.58 -14.81
N LEU A 139 -10.59 22.47 -14.45
CA LEU A 139 -9.14 22.39 -14.30
C LEU A 139 -8.41 22.65 -15.63
N SER A 140 -9.00 22.28 -16.78
CA SER A 140 -8.44 22.63 -18.10
C SER A 140 -8.48 24.13 -18.40
N GLN A 141 -9.49 24.87 -17.89
CA GLN A 141 -9.55 26.31 -18.07
C GLN A 141 -8.42 27.02 -17.29
N ALA A 142 -8.09 26.56 -16.08
CA ALA A 142 -6.97 27.09 -15.30
C ALA A 142 -5.61 26.89 -16.03
N VAL A 143 -5.35 25.70 -16.59
CA VAL A 143 -4.16 25.48 -17.45
C VAL A 143 -4.13 26.46 -18.62
N ILE A 144 -5.25 26.57 -19.35
CA ILE A 144 -5.39 27.45 -20.52
C ILE A 144 -5.07 28.90 -20.16
N ASP A 145 -5.55 29.40 -19.02
CA ASP A 145 -5.30 30.79 -18.60
C ASP A 145 -3.85 31.04 -18.17
N GLY A 146 -3.18 30.03 -17.59
CA GLY A 146 -1.72 30.05 -17.40
C GLY A 146 -0.96 30.16 -18.72
N VAL A 147 -1.35 29.41 -19.76
CA VAL A 147 -0.69 29.50 -21.07
C VAL A 147 -0.92 30.87 -21.74
N LYS A 148 -2.15 31.40 -21.69
CA LYS A 148 -2.48 32.73 -22.25
C LYS A 148 -1.64 33.84 -21.63
N VAL A 149 -1.43 33.81 -20.31
CA VAL A 149 -0.60 34.79 -19.57
C VAL A 149 0.84 34.85 -20.10
N MET A 150 1.37 33.72 -20.58
CA MET A 150 2.72 33.62 -21.14
C MET A 150 2.80 33.91 -22.66
N GLY A 151 1.68 34.35 -23.26
CA GLY A 151 1.57 34.59 -24.70
C GLY A 151 1.64 33.30 -25.53
N GLY A 152 1.12 32.19 -25.00
CA GLY A 152 1.07 30.92 -25.70
C GLY A 152 -0.24 30.69 -26.49
N GLU A 153 -0.11 29.99 -27.61
CA GLU A 153 -1.21 29.41 -28.38
C GLU A 153 -1.64 28.08 -27.71
N VAL A 154 -2.96 27.82 -27.64
CA VAL A 154 -3.50 26.55 -27.13
C VAL A 154 -4.41 25.89 -28.15
N GLN A 155 -4.24 24.57 -28.32
CA GLN A 155 -5.13 23.70 -29.07
C GLN A 155 -5.79 22.70 -28.10
N ASP A 156 -7.05 22.93 -27.73
CA ASP A 156 -7.85 22.00 -26.92
C ASP A 156 -8.48 20.93 -27.82
N PHE A 157 -8.19 19.67 -27.52
CA PHE A 157 -8.84 18.50 -28.13
C PHE A 157 -10.01 17.97 -27.30
N GLY A 158 -10.22 18.49 -26.08
CA GLY A 158 -11.28 18.07 -25.19
C GLY A 158 -11.03 16.68 -24.61
N LEU A 159 -12.03 15.81 -24.69
CA LEU A 159 -11.94 14.44 -24.21
C LEU A 159 -10.99 13.62 -25.08
N LEU A 160 -9.90 13.11 -24.50
CA LEU A 160 -8.93 12.21 -25.11
C LEU A 160 -8.57 11.10 -24.11
N ILE A 161 -8.21 9.90 -24.59
CA ILE A 161 -7.36 9.00 -23.78
C ILE A 161 -5.94 9.58 -23.72
N THR A 162 -5.18 9.32 -22.66
CA THR A 162 -3.79 9.77 -22.52
C THR A 162 -2.93 9.51 -23.77
N PRO A 163 -2.95 8.30 -24.35
CA PRO A 163 -2.13 8.00 -25.53
C PRO A 163 -2.45 8.82 -26.77
N GLN A 164 -3.70 9.29 -26.93
CA GLN A 164 -4.07 10.17 -28.03
C GLN A 164 -3.40 11.55 -27.90
N LEU A 165 -3.24 12.08 -26.69
CA LEU A 165 -2.52 13.34 -26.51
C LEU A 165 -1.03 13.18 -26.82
N HIS A 166 -0.41 12.10 -26.34
CA HIS A 166 1.00 11.79 -26.63
C HIS A 166 1.24 11.61 -28.13
N TYR A 167 0.35 10.87 -28.81
CA TYR A 167 0.33 10.74 -30.27
C TYR A 167 0.22 12.09 -30.99
N VAL A 168 -0.77 12.93 -30.65
CA VAL A 168 -0.96 14.22 -31.32
C VAL A 168 0.22 15.17 -31.08
N THR A 169 0.80 15.16 -29.88
CA THR A 169 2.00 15.94 -29.54
C THR A 169 3.19 15.52 -30.42
N CYS A 170 3.47 14.22 -30.48
CA CYS A 170 4.52 13.65 -31.34
C CYS A 170 4.30 13.96 -32.83
N CYS A 171 3.08 13.73 -33.34
CA CYS A 171 2.72 13.98 -34.75
C CYS A 171 2.88 15.47 -35.13
N THR A 172 2.58 16.38 -34.22
CA THR A 172 2.72 17.84 -34.42
C THR A 172 4.19 18.22 -34.57
N ASN A 173 5.06 17.75 -33.67
CA ASN A 173 6.48 18.10 -33.67
C ASN A 173 7.30 17.35 -34.72
N THR A 174 6.91 16.13 -35.06
CA THR A 174 7.52 15.36 -36.16
C THR A 174 7.03 15.78 -37.55
N SER A 175 6.29 16.89 -37.67
CA SER A 175 5.77 17.44 -38.93
C SER A 175 4.98 16.41 -39.76
N GLY A 176 4.23 15.54 -39.09
CA GLY A 176 3.45 14.47 -39.72
C GLY A 176 4.19 13.14 -39.93
N LYS A 177 5.51 13.04 -39.64
CA LYS A 177 6.30 11.82 -39.89
C LYS A 177 5.83 10.61 -39.07
N TYR A 178 5.37 10.81 -37.83
CA TYR A 178 4.85 9.72 -36.98
C TYR A 178 3.37 9.37 -37.23
N GLY A 179 2.64 10.29 -37.88
CA GLY A 179 1.19 10.21 -38.10
C GLY A 179 0.57 11.60 -38.31
N VAL A 180 -0.74 11.66 -38.59
CA VAL A 180 -1.47 12.93 -38.74
C VAL A 180 -1.87 13.44 -37.34
N PRO A 181 -1.60 14.72 -36.97
CA PRO A 181 -1.87 15.26 -35.63
C PRO A 181 -3.36 15.55 -35.38
N THR A 182 -4.22 14.54 -35.53
CA THR A 182 -5.65 14.59 -35.23
C THR A 182 -6.10 13.26 -34.63
N GLU A 183 -7.24 13.27 -33.92
CA GLU A 183 -7.87 12.05 -33.39
C GLU A 183 -8.24 11.07 -34.51
N GLU A 184 -8.72 11.58 -35.65
CA GLU A 184 -8.97 10.77 -36.84
C GLU A 184 -7.68 10.17 -37.44
N GLY A 185 -6.55 10.88 -37.31
CA GLY A 185 -5.21 10.41 -37.68
C GLY A 185 -4.76 9.21 -36.85
N TYR A 186 -4.99 9.27 -35.54
CA TYR A 186 -4.76 8.17 -34.60
C TYR A 186 -5.55 6.92 -35.01
N TYR A 187 -6.87 7.06 -35.17
CA TYR A 187 -7.72 5.93 -35.60
C TYR A 187 -7.33 5.37 -36.98
N LYS A 188 -6.98 6.23 -37.94
CA LYS A 188 -6.52 5.82 -39.28
C LYS A 188 -5.20 5.06 -39.24
N LYS A 189 -4.24 5.46 -38.39
CA LYS A 189 -2.95 4.76 -38.24
C LYS A 189 -3.18 3.35 -37.70
N LEU A 190 -3.74 3.23 -36.50
CA LEU A 190 -3.93 1.94 -35.82
C LEU A 190 -4.88 1.03 -36.61
N GLY A 191 -6.02 1.55 -37.08
CA GLY A 191 -6.98 0.78 -37.87
C GLY A 191 -6.41 0.24 -39.18
N THR A 192 -5.58 1.01 -39.88
CA THR A 192 -4.93 0.57 -41.13
C THR A 192 -3.89 -0.51 -40.85
N ALA A 193 -3.12 -0.39 -39.76
CA ALA A 193 -2.12 -1.35 -39.34
C ALA A 193 -2.75 -2.69 -38.90
N PHE A 194 -3.78 -2.64 -38.04
CA PHE A 194 -4.54 -3.80 -37.59
C PHE A 194 -5.23 -4.52 -38.76
N VAL A 195 -5.93 -3.80 -39.64
CA VAL A 195 -6.57 -4.38 -40.84
C VAL A 195 -5.51 -4.97 -41.78
N GLY A 196 -4.30 -4.40 -41.85
CA GLY A 196 -3.15 -4.97 -42.54
C GLY A 196 -2.76 -6.35 -42.00
N LEU A 197 -2.46 -6.45 -40.71
CA LEU A 197 -2.14 -7.72 -40.04
C LEU A 197 -3.26 -8.77 -40.21
N ARG A 198 -4.51 -8.39 -39.94
CA ARG A 198 -5.68 -9.28 -40.07
C ARG A 198 -5.97 -9.72 -41.51
N ASN A 199 -5.48 -9.01 -42.53
CA ASN A 199 -5.54 -9.46 -43.92
C ASN A 199 -4.37 -10.41 -44.28
N LEU A 200 -3.17 -10.16 -43.75
CA LEU A 200 -1.98 -10.99 -43.98
C LEU A 200 -1.96 -12.30 -43.18
N ASN A 201 -2.81 -12.42 -42.15
CA ASN A 201 -3.02 -13.63 -41.38
C ASN A 201 -4.24 -14.45 -41.84
N LYS A 202 -5.08 -13.89 -42.72
CA LYS A 202 -6.40 -14.45 -43.03
C LYS A 202 -6.32 -15.85 -43.63
N LYS A 203 -6.92 -16.83 -42.94
CA LYS A 203 -7.18 -18.19 -43.41
C LYS A 203 -8.62 -18.35 -43.90
N GLU A 204 -8.87 -19.41 -44.66
CA GLU A 204 -10.21 -19.78 -45.08
C GLU A 204 -10.97 -20.38 -43.89
N GLY A 205 -12.10 -19.78 -43.51
CA GLY A 205 -12.85 -20.15 -42.30
C GLY A 205 -12.50 -19.37 -41.02
N ASP A 206 -11.53 -18.43 -41.05
CA ASP A 206 -11.23 -17.54 -39.91
C ASP A 206 -12.50 -16.84 -39.40
N GLN A 207 -12.78 -16.98 -38.11
CA GLN A 207 -13.82 -16.20 -37.44
C GLN A 207 -13.32 -14.78 -37.09
N ILE A 208 -14.26 -13.87 -36.91
CA ILE A 208 -14.01 -12.55 -36.33
C ILE A 208 -13.87 -12.77 -34.81
N PRO A 209 -12.76 -12.36 -34.15
CA PRO A 209 -12.62 -12.50 -32.71
C PRO A 209 -13.65 -11.62 -32.00
N SER A 210 -14.10 -12.05 -30.82
CA SER A 210 -14.90 -11.22 -29.92
C SER A 210 -14.14 -11.05 -28.61
N VAL A 211 -14.02 -9.81 -28.14
CA VAL A 211 -13.47 -9.49 -26.82
C VAL A 211 -14.51 -8.68 -26.02
N ARG A 212 -14.76 -9.09 -24.78
CA ARG A 212 -15.55 -8.31 -23.82
C ARG A 212 -14.64 -7.31 -23.13
N LEU A 213 -14.95 -6.03 -23.26
CA LEU A 213 -14.07 -4.94 -22.86
C LEU A 213 -14.72 -4.05 -21.79
N ASP A 214 -14.21 -4.15 -20.58
CA ASP A 214 -14.50 -3.22 -19.48
C ASP A 214 -13.71 -1.92 -19.68
N CYS A 215 -14.42 -0.80 -19.80
CA CYS A 215 -13.83 0.52 -20.01
C CYS A 215 -13.76 1.38 -18.74
N ALA A 216 -13.90 0.81 -17.54
CA ALA A 216 -13.74 1.50 -16.25
C ALA A 216 -14.65 2.73 -16.00
N ASN A 217 -15.72 2.90 -16.79
CA ASN A 217 -16.49 4.14 -16.96
C ASN A 217 -15.65 5.37 -17.41
N GLY A 218 -14.46 5.11 -17.97
CA GLY A 218 -13.51 6.10 -18.44
C GLY A 218 -13.69 6.57 -19.88
N VAL A 219 -12.84 7.52 -20.29
CA VAL A 219 -12.84 8.09 -21.64
C VAL A 219 -12.56 7.04 -22.73
N GLY A 220 -11.87 5.94 -22.39
CA GLY A 220 -11.62 4.80 -23.27
C GLY A 220 -12.89 4.23 -23.92
N ALA A 221 -14.03 4.23 -23.22
CA ALA A 221 -15.31 3.73 -23.73
C ALA A 221 -15.78 4.46 -25.00
N GLN A 222 -15.62 5.79 -25.02
CA GLN A 222 -15.96 6.60 -26.19
C GLN A 222 -14.96 6.36 -27.33
N LYS A 223 -13.66 6.27 -27.01
CA LYS A 223 -12.59 6.20 -27.98
C LYS A 223 -12.49 4.84 -28.69
N ILE A 224 -12.69 3.72 -27.98
CA ILE A 224 -12.78 2.41 -28.64
C ILE A 224 -14.03 2.32 -29.53
N LYS A 225 -15.18 2.86 -29.09
CA LYS A 225 -16.41 2.92 -29.89
C LYS A 225 -16.23 3.72 -31.18
N GLN A 226 -15.40 4.77 -31.17
CA GLN A 226 -15.02 5.51 -32.38
C GLN A 226 -14.03 4.71 -33.24
N MET A 227 -13.01 4.09 -32.64
CA MET A 227 -12.02 3.22 -33.30
C MET A 227 -12.69 2.11 -34.13
N LEU A 228 -13.73 1.44 -33.62
CA LEU A 228 -14.43 0.35 -34.32
C LEU A 228 -14.78 0.67 -35.78
N SER A 229 -15.18 1.91 -36.07
CA SER A 229 -15.52 2.36 -37.44
C SER A 229 -14.36 2.29 -38.45
N PHE A 230 -13.11 2.28 -37.96
CA PHE A 230 -11.89 2.15 -38.76
C PHE A 230 -11.41 0.69 -38.89
N LEU A 231 -11.90 -0.22 -38.03
CA LEU A 231 -11.47 -1.63 -37.98
C LEU A 231 -12.18 -2.54 -38.99
N LYS A 232 -13.26 -2.07 -39.64
CA LYS A 232 -13.94 -2.74 -40.78
C LYS A 232 -14.29 -4.21 -40.50
N ASP A 233 -14.98 -4.43 -39.38
CA ASP A 233 -15.51 -5.74 -38.96
C ASP A 233 -14.44 -6.84 -38.83
N LYS A 234 -13.18 -6.45 -38.54
CA LYS A 234 -12.07 -7.38 -38.30
C LYS A 234 -11.96 -7.89 -36.86
N ILE A 235 -12.75 -7.31 -35.95
CA ILE A 235 -12.90 -7.66 -34.54
C ILE A 235 -14.29 -7.20 -34.08
N ASN A 236 -14.92 -7.96 -33.20
CA ASN A 236 -16.07 -7.55 -32.42
C ASN A 236 -15.61 -7.15 -31.00
N VAL A 237 -16.16 -6.06 -30.47
CA VAL A 237 -15.85 -5.59 -29.11
C VAL A 237 -17.16 -5.34 -28.36
N GLU A 238 -17.42 -6.17 -27.36
CA GLU A 238 -18.55 -6.06 -26.45
C GLU A 238 -18.19 -5.06 -25.34
N ILE A 239 -18.60 -3.79 -25.48
CA ILE A 239 -18.17 -2.69 -24.60
C ILE A 239 -19.04 -2.62 -23.33
N HIS A 240 -18.42 -2.82 -22.17
CA HIS A 240 -19.02 -2.73 -20.84
C HIS A 240 -18.42 -1.56 -20.03
N ASN A 241 -19.10 -1.19 -18.92
CA ASN A 241 -18.71 -0.06 -18.04
C ASN A 241 -18.35 1.20 -18.84
N SER A 242 -19.33 1.68 -19.60
CA SER A 242 -19.12 2.61 -20.73
C SER A 242 -19.43 4.09 -20.41
N GLY A 243 -19.39 4.46 -19.13
CA GLY A 243 -19.63 5.83 -18.64
C GLY A 243 -20.99 6.04 -17.96
N GLY A 244 -21.61 4.96 -17.47
CA GLY A 244 -22.87 5.00 -16.72
C GLY A 244 -22.70 4.88 -15.20
N GLY A 245 -21.59 4.30 -14.74
CA GLY A 245 -21.20 4.23 -13.32
C GLY A 245 -20.10 5.25 -12.96
N LYS A 246 -19.62 5.19 -11.72
CA LYS A 246 -18.49 6.00 -11.25
C LYS A 246 -17.16 5.51 -11.87
N LEU A 247 -16.23 6.44 -12.10
CA LEU A 247 -14.93 6.20 -12.74
C LEU A 247 -14.03 5.31 -11.87
N ASN A 248 -13.50 4.22 -12.45
CA ASN A 248 -12.70 3.17 -11.79
C ASN A 248 -13.38 2.49 -10.58
N ASP A 249 -14.71 2.64 -10.44
CA ASP A 249 -15.43 2.17 -9.26
C ASP A 249 -15.82 0.71 -9.43
N GLN A 250 -15.19 -0.18 -8.67
CA GLN A 250 -15.31 -1.64 -8.76
C GLN A 250 -15.06 -2.22 -10.18
N CYS A 251 -14.30 -1.49 -11.01
CA CYS A 251 -13.97 -1.85 -12.39
C CYS A 251 -12.64 -1.23 -12.86
N GLY A 252 -12.16 -1.67 -14.02
CA GLY A 252 -10.92 -1.20 -14.65
C GLY A 252 -9.67 -2.01 -14.29
N ALA A 253 -8.59 -1.78 -15.05
CA ALA A 253 -7.38 -2.60 -15.03
C ALA A 253 -6.74 -2.74 -13.63
N ASP A 254 -6.62 -1.64 -12.89
CA ASP A 254 -6.09 -1.66 -11.51
C ASP A 254 -6.98 -2.46 -10.54
N TYR A 255 -8.31 -2.38 -10.66
CA TYR A 255 -9.22 -3.20 -9.84
C TYR A 255 -9.01 -4.68 -10.13
N VAL A 256 -9.05 -5.08 -11.40
CA VAL A 256 -8.89 -6.48 -11.82
C VAL A 256 -7.51 -7.03 -11.44
N LYS A 257 -6.43 -6.26 -11.61
CA LYS A 257 -5.07 -6.66 -11.22
C LYS A 257 -4.89 -6.79 -9.71
N ILE A 258 -5.41 -5.84 -8.92
CA ILE A 258 -5.18 -5.81 -7.47
C ILE A 258 -6.10 -6.81 -6.75
N GLN A 259 -7.35 -6.93 -7.19
CA GLN A 259 -8.36 -7.80 -6.57
C GLN A 259 -8.33 -9.24 -7.11
N GLN A 260 -7.65 -9.50 -8.23
CA GLN A 260 -7.59 -10.78 -8.94
C GLN A 260 -8.98 -11.42 -9.12
N LYS A 261 -9.95 -10.58 -9.52
CA LYS A 261 -11.36 -10.94 -9.73
C LYS A 261 -11.94 -10.03 -10.83
N PRO A 262 -13.04 -10.42 -11.50
CA PRO A 262 -13.60 -9.62 -12.58
C PRO A 262 -14.22 -8.29 -12.10
N PRO A 263 -14.43 -7.33 -13.00
CA PRO A 263 -15.18 -6.10 -12.70
C PRO A 263 -16.61 -6.41 -12.27
N GLU A 264 -17.18 -5.57 -11.40
CA GLU A 264 -18.59 -5.71 -11.04
C GLU A 264 -19.51 -5.31 -12.19
N ASN A 265 -20.70 -5.92 -12.24
CA ASN A 265 -21.70 -5.79 -13.31
C ASN A 265 -21.23 -6.22 -14.72
N PHE A 266 -20.11 -6.94 -14.82
CA PHE A 266 -19.54 -7.44 -16.08
C PHE A 266 -20.00 -8.88 -16.39
N PRO A 267 -20.44 -9.20 -17.63
CA PRO A 267 -20.92 -10.53 -17.98
C PRO A 267 -19.75 -11.49 -18.23
N LEU A 268 -19.40 -12.26 -17.20
CA LEU A 268 -18.32 -13.23 -17.25
C LEU A 268 -18.85 -14.66 -17.43
N GLU A 269 -18.39 -15.32 -18.50
CA GLU A 269 -18.79 -16.66 -18.89
C GLU A 269 -17.54 -17.43 -19.34
N ALA A 270 -17.51 -18.76 -19.14
CA ALA A 270 -16.36 -19.58 -19.50
C ALA A 270 -16.10 -19.59 -21.02
N GLY A 271 -14.84 -19.48 -21.42
CA GLY A 271 -14.43 -19.43 -22.83
C GLY A 271 -14.64 -18.07 -23.54
N PHE A 272 -14.95 -17.00 -22.80
CA PHE A 272 -14.93 -15.63 -23.34
C PHE A 272 -13.63 -14.90 -22.98
N GLN A 273 -12.98 -14.35 -24.00
CA GLN A 273 -11.82 -13.48 -23.86
C GLN A 273 -12.27 -12.09 -23.38
N CYS A 274 -11.76 -11.68 -22.22
CA CYS A 274 -12.14 -10.42 -21.57
C CYS A 274 -10.90 -9.54 -21.33
N ALA A 275 -11.11 -8.22 -21.33
CA ALA A 275 -10.07 -7.24 -21.00
C ALA A 275 -10.64 -6.04 -20.23
N SER A 276 -9.80 -5.37 -19.45
CA SER A 276 -10.11 -4.11 -18.76
C SER A 276 -9.09 -3.03 -19.13
N PHE A 277 -9.58 -1.83 -19.44
CA PHE A 277 -8.78 -0.60 -19.50
C PHE A 277 -8.75 0.11 -18.14
N ASP A 278 -7.88 1.10 -17.94
CA ASP A 278 -8.04 2.09 -16.86
C ASP A 278 -8.70 3.40 -17.34
N GLY A 279 -9.03 4.29 -16.39
CA GLY A 279 -9.89 5.45 -16.63
C GLY A 279 -9.45 6.42 -17.74
N ASP A 280 -8.15 6.57 -18.01
CA ASP A 280 -7.59 7.38 -19.11
C ASP A 280 -6.95 6.56 -20.25
N GLY A 281 -7.06 5.23 -20.20
CA GLY A 281 -6.67 4.31 -21.27
C GLY A 281 -5.16 4.16 -21.48
N ASP A 282 -4.35 4.30 -20.42
CA ASP A 282 -2.90 4.03 -20.47
C ASP A 282 -2.50 2.63 -19.94
N ARG A 283 -3.47 1.81 -19.49
CA ARG A 283 -3.29 0.40 -19.08
C ARG A 283 -4.28 -0.55 -19.72
N ILE A 284 -3.84 -1.79 -19.94
CA ILE A 284 -4.71 -2.94 -20.27
C ILE A 284 -4.29 -4.21 -19.49
N VAL A 285 -5.28 -4.94 -18.97
CA VAL A 285 -5.10 -6.34 -18.55
C VAL A 285 -6.17 -7.22 -19.18
N TYR A 286 -5.82 -8.47 -19.50
CA TYR A 286 -6.72 -9.50 -20.00
C TYR A 286 -7.10 -10.48 -18.89
N PHE A 287 -8.23 -11.17 -19.03
CA PHE A 287 -8.69 -12.20 -18.09
C PHE A 287 -9.75 -13.11 -18.73
N TYR A 288 -10.02 -14.26 -18.11
CA TYR A 288 -11.11 -15.17 -18.49
C TYR A 288 -11.55 -16.08 -17.33
N LEU A 289 -12.64 -16.83 -17.51
CA LEU A 289 -12.95 -18.02 -16.73
C LEU A 289 -12.63 -19.27 -17.54
N ASP A 290 -11.93 -20.22 -16.92
CA ASP A 290 -11.76 -21.56 -17.49
C ASP A 290 -13.06 -22.40 -17.40
N SER A 291 -13.00 -23.62 -17.94
CA SER A 291 -14.13 -24.57 -17.92
C SER A 291 -14.48 -25.10 -16.52
N GLY A 292 -13.64 -24.87 -15.50
CA GLY A 292 -13.92 -25.14 -14.09
C GLY A 292 -14.54 -23.96 -13.35
N GLY A 293 -14.59 -22.77 -13.96
CA GLY A 293 -15.03 -21.53 -13.32
C GLY A 293 -13.96 -20.84 -12.49
N VAL A 294 -12.67 -21.15 -12.71
CA VAL A 294 -11.54 -20.44 -12.09
C VAL A 294 -11.21 -19.19 -12.89
N PHE A 295 -10.96 -18.08 -12.21
CA PHE A 295 -10.53 -16.81 -12.79
C PHE A 295 -9.02 -16.82 -13.06
N HIS A 296 -8.64 -16.47 -14.29
CA HIS A 296 -7.25 -16.38 -14.73
C HIS A 296 -6.95 -14.96 -15.22
N LEU A 297 -5.80 -14.42 -14.82
CA LEU A 297 -5.35 -13.05 -15.12
C LEU A 297 -4.16 -13.07 -16.08
N LEU A 298 -4.25 -12.31 -17.16
CA LEU A 298 -3.17 -12.11 -18.12
C LEU A 298 -2.77 -10.62 -18.13
N ASP A 299 -1.75 -10.29 -17.35
CA ASP A 299 -1.32 -8.91 -17.12
C ASP A 299 -0.26 -8.42 -18.12
N GLY A 300 0.37 -7.27 -17.82
CA GLY A 300 1.42 -6.68 -18.65
C GLY A 300 2.61 -7.60 -18.92
N ASP A 301 2.95 -8.53 -18.03
CA ASP A 301 4.06 -9.47 -18.25
C ASP A 301 3.66 -10.59 -19.22
N LYS A 302 2.41 -11.08 -19.15
CA LYS A 302 1.83 -12.01 -20.13
C LYS A 302 1.74 -11.37 -21.52
N ILE A 303 1.40 -10.07 -21.58
CA ILE A 303 1.36 -9.27 -22.82
C ILE A 303 2.78 -9.10 -23.38
N ALA A 304 3.76 -8.73 -22.53
CA ALA A 304 5.16 -8.62 -22.94
C ALA A 304 5.71 -9.93 -23.51
N ALA A 305 5.46 -11.06 -22.84
CA ALA A 305 5.90 -12.38 -23.28
C ALA A 305 5.30 -12.78 -24.65
N LEU A 306 4.00 -12.54 -24.87
CA LEU A 306 3.31 -12.79 -26.14
C LEU A 306 3.91 -11.97 -27.29
N ILE A 307 4.11 -10.66 -27.05
CA ILE A 307 4.72 -9.74 -28.01
C ILE A 307 6.15 -10.17 -28.34
N CYS A 308 6.95 -10.52 -27.33
CA CYS A 308 8.34 -10.93 -27.51
C CYS A 308 8.48 -12.21 -28.33
N GLY A 309 7.68 -13.24 -28.04
CA GLY A 309 7.70 -14.50 -28.80
C GLY A 309 7.34 -14.28 -30.27
N TYR A 310 6.31 -13.48 -30.57
CA TYR A 310 5.92 -13.20 -31.95
C TYR A 310 6.89 -12.28 -32.70
N LEU A 311 7.49 -11.28 -32.03
CA LEU A 311 8.57 -10.49 -32.59
C LEU A 311 9.78 -11.37 -32.95
N GLN A 312 10.18 -12.29 -32.08
CA GLN A 312 11.29 -13.21 -32.33
C GLN A 312 11.03 -14.14 -33.52
N GLU A 313 9.81 -14.68 -33.64
CA GLU A 313 9.38 -15.47 -34.81
C GLU A 313 9.49 -14.67 -36.12
N LEU A 314 9.00 -13.43 -36.13
CA LEU A 314 9.04 -12.57 -37.31
C LEU A 314 10.46 -12.10 -37.66
N LEU A 315 11.27 -11.68 -36.69
CA LEU A 315 12.67 -11.29 -36.89
C LEU A 315 13.49 -12.45 -37.47
N SER A 316 13.27 -13.66 -36.96
CA SER A 316 13.88 -14.89 -37.48
C SER A 316 13.47 -15.18 -38.93
N ARG A 317 12.18 -15.03 -39.26
CA ARG A 317 11.69 -15.13 -40.66
C ARG A 317 12.28 -14.04 -41.56
N CYS A 318 12.47 -12.82 -41.05
CA CYS A 318 13.10 -11.71 -41.76
C CYS A 318 14.63 -11.86 -41.92
N LYS A 319 15.26 -12.76 -41.15
CA LYS A 319 16.72 -12.91 -41.01
C LYS A 319 17.41 -11.61 -40.59
N LEU A 320 16.74 -10.84 -39.72
CA LEU A 320 17.28 -9.62 -39.15
C LEU A 320 18.01 -9.94 -37.83
N ASP A 321 19.31 -9.67 -37.81
CA ASP A 321 20.10 -9.61 -36.58
C ASP A 321 19.81 -8.28 -35.86
N VAL A 322 19.23 -8.36 -34.65
CA VAL A 322 18.63 -7.25 -33.89
C VAL A 322 18.78 -7.51 -32.40
N ASP A 323 19.21 -6.49 -31.66
CA ASP A 323 19.23 -6.45 -30.20
C ASP A 323 17.80 -6.25 -29.66
N LEU A 324 17.00 -7.33 -29.62
CA LEU A 324 15.70 -7.38 -28.97
C LEU A 324 15.90 -7.61 -27.47
N GLY A 325 15.21 -6.83 -26.62
CA GLY A 325 15.25 -7.02 -25.17
C GLY A 325 14.00 -6.54 -24.46
N VAL A 326 13.79 -7.04 -23.23
CA VAL A 326 12.63 -6.74 -22.41
C VAL A 326 13.03 -5.93 -21.18
N VAL A 327 12.17 -4.99 -20.77
CA VAL A 327 12.33 -4.24 -19.54
C VAL A 327 11.11 -4.44 -18.63
N GLN A 328 11.38 -4.91 -17.42
CA GLN A 328 10.40 -5.21 -16.37
C GLN A 328 10.75 -4.44 -15.08
N THR A 329 9.83 -4.41 -14.12
CA THR A 329 10.09 -3.90 -12.76
C THR A 329 10.20 -5.04 -11.76
N ALA A 330 10.48 -4.72 -10.50
CA ALA A 330 10.47 -5.69 -9.41
C ALA A 330 9.12 -6.44 -9.24
N TYR A 331 8.00 -5.87 -9.70
CA TYR A 331 6.67 -6.47 -9.61
C TYR A 331 6.39 -7.59 -10.62
N ALA A 332 7.24 -7.75 -11.65
CA ALA A 332 7.06 -8.82 -12.62
C ALA A 332 7.21 -10.19 -11.94
N ASN A 333 6.41 -11.17 -12.35
CA ASN A 333 6.46 -12.52 -11.78
C ASN A 333 7.80 -13.20 -12.09
N GLY A 334 8.31 -14.00 -11.13
CA GLY A 334 9.54 -14.77 -11.30
C GLY A 334 9.49 -15.69 -12.52
N ASN A 335 8.37 -16.38 -12.75
CA ASN A 335 8.22 -17.31 -13.88
C ASN A 335 8.10 -16.57 -15.22
N ALA A 336 7.52 -15.37 -15.26
CA ALA A 336 7.50 -14.53 -16.46
C ALA A 336 8.93 -14.10 -16.86
N THR A 337 9.72 -13.68 -15.87
CA THR A 337 11.13 -13.33 -16.04
C THR A 337 11.94 -14.53 -16.54
N GLU A 338 11.75 -15.71 -15.95
CA GLU A 338 12.44 -16.95 -16.34
C GLU A 338 12.02 -17.43 -17.75
N TYR A 339 10.73 -17.35 -18.11
CA TYR A 339 10.27 -17.71 -19.44
C TYR A 339 10.92 -16.86 -20.53
N ILE A 340 10.95 -15.53 -20.35
CA ILE A 340 11.54 -14.62 -21.34
C ILE A 340 13.07 -14.81 -21.40
N ALA A 341 13.75 -14.93 -20.26
CA ALA A 341 15.20 -15.06 -20.19
C ALA A 341 15.72 -16.43 -20.66
N THR A 342 15.01 -17.52 -20.38
CA THR A 342 15.47 -18.90 -20.57
C THR A 342 14.79 -19.59 -21.76
N THR A 343 13.46 -19.47 -21.89
CA THR A 343 12.69 -20.15 -22.94
C THR A 343 12.69 -19.38 -24.26
N LEU A 344 12.49 -18.06 -24.21
CA LEU A 344 12.66 -17.19 -25.38
C LEU A 344 14.14 -16.81 -25.61
N ASN A 345 15.01 -16.94 -24.61
CA ASN A 345 16.42 -16.52 -24.70
C ASN A 345 16.54 -15.02 -25.11
N ILE A 346 15.73 -14.15 -24.49
CA ILE A 346 15.73 -12.70 -24.72
C ILE A 346 16.28 -11.99 -23.46
N PRO A 347 17.25 -11.05 -23.59
CA PRO A 347 17.75 -10.29 -22.45
C PRO A 347 16.66 -9.50 -21.70
N VAL A 348 16.49 -9.82 -20.42
CA VAL A 348 15.61 -9.08 -19.50
C VAL A 348 16.41 -8.08 -18.68
N ALA A 349 15.90 -6.86 -18.52
CA ALA A 349 16.43 -5.84 -17.62
C ALA A 349 15.39 -5.42 -16.56
N CYS A 350 15.75 -5.50 -15.28
CA CYS A 350 14.93 -4.99 -14.19
C CYS A 350 15.26 -3.52 -13.90
N VAL A 351 14.25 -2.66 -13.73
CA VAL A 351 14.40 -1.23 -13.42
C VAL A 351 13.45 -0.78 -12.29
N PRO A 352 13.65 0.39 -11.66
CA PRO A 352 12.68 0.99 -10.74
C PRO A 352 11.30 1.18 -11.38
N THR A 353 10.26 1.18 -10.54
CA THR A 353 8.86 1.39 -10.92
C THR A 353 8.66 2.75 -11.59
N GLY A 354 7.85 2.78 -12.64
CA GLY A 354 7.46 3.97 -13.38
C GLY A 354 8.00 3.99 -14.80
N VAL A 355 7.08 4.06 -15.76
CA VAL A 355 7.23 4.14 -17.23
C VAL A 355 8.53 4.78 -17.72
N LYS A 356 8.92 5.93 -17.13
CA LYS A 356 10.14 6.69 -17.44
C LYS A 356 11.43 5.86 -17.36
N HIS A 357 11.55 5.00 -16.34
CA HIS A 357 12.70 4.13 -16.16
C HIS A 357 12.69 2.96 -17.15
N LEU A 358 11.50 2.40 -17.41
CA LEU A 358 11.31 1.33 -18.39
C LEU A 358 11.67 1.79 -19.79
N HIS A 359 11.04 2.88 -20.26
CA HIS A 359 11.26 3.48 -21.57
C HIS A 359 12.72 3.86 -21.81
N HIS A 360 13.37 4.55 -20.85
CA HIS A 360 14.79 4.93 -20.98
C HIS A 360 15.72 3.70 -21.09
N ARG A 361 15.40 2.59 -20.44
CA ARG A 361 16.18 1.34 -20.59
C ARG A 361 15.81 0.59 -21.88
N ALA A 362 14.55 0.65 -22.33
CA ALA A 362 14.08 0.00 -23.54
C ALA A 362 14.71 0.62 -24.80
N MET A 363 14.83 1.94 -24.85
CA MET A 363 15.47 2.69 -25.94
C MET A 363 16.97 2.38 -26.16
N GLN A 364 17.60 1.64 -25.24
CA GLN A 364 18.98 1.15 -25.40
C GLN A 364 19.03 -0.08 -26.33
N PHE A 365 18.03 -0.95 -26.25
CA PHE A 365 17.83 -2.07 -27.17
C PHE A 365 17.42 -1.57 -28.56
N ASP A 366 17.65 -2.36 -29.62
CA ASP A 366 17.20 -2.02 -30.97
C ASP A 366 15.68 -2.15 -31.15
N ILE A 367 15.10 -3.12 -30.45
CA ILE A 367 13.67 -3.22 -30.17
C ILE A 367 13.55 -3.46 -28.67
N GLY A 368 12.93 -2.51 -27.96
CA GLY A 368 12.73 -2.59 -26.52
C GLY A 368 11.26 -2.80 -26.20
N VAL A 369 10.89 -3.99 -25.74
CA VAL A 369 9.55 -4.27 -25.19
C VAL A 369 9.58 -3.90 -23.71
N TYR A 370 8.59 -3.17 -23.21
CA TYR A 370 8.49 -2.91 -21.78
C TYR A 370 7.04 -2.86 -21.30
N PHE A 371 6.75 -3.53 -20.20
CA PHE A 371 5.46 -3.48 -19.50
C PHE A 371 5.69 -3.52 -17.99
N GLU A 372 4.79 -2.89 -17.24
CA GLU A 372 4.59 -3.15 -15.82
C GLU A 372 3.44 -4.15 -15.64
N ALA A 373 3.49 -4.98 -14.59
CA ALA A 373 2.43 -5.92 -14.22
C ALA A 373 1.04 -5.29 -13.96
N ASN A 374 0.92 -3.95 -14.00
CA ASN A 374 -0.35 -3.21 -13.95
C ASN A 374 -1.01 -3.00 -15.34
N GLY A 375 -0.36 -3.44 -16.42
CA GLY A 375 -0.87 -3.31 -17.78
C GLY A 375 -0.40 -2.08 -18.55
N HIS A 376 0.44 -1.21 -17.98
CA HIS A 376 1.06 -0.09 -18.70
C HIS A 376 2.35 -0.55 -19.39
N GLY A 377 2.42 -0.45 -20.73
CA GLY A 377 3.63 -0.77 -21.49
C GLY A 377 3.46 -0.59 -22.99
N THR A 378 4.54 -0.74 -23.75
CA THR A 378 4.55 -0.65 -25.23
C THR A 378 5.86 -1.24 -25.78
N VAL A 379 6.08 -1.12 -27.10
CA VAL A 379 7.35 -1.47 -27.76
C VAL A 379 7.94 -0.23 -28.45
N VAL A 380 9.22 0.03 -28.22
CA VAL A 380 9.99 1.07 -28.91
C VAL A 380 10.96 0.47 -29.92
N PHE A 381 11.07 1.10 -31.09
CA PHE A 381 11.91 0.64 -32.20
C PHE A 381 12.91 1.73 -32.58
N LYS A 382 14.21 1.41 -32.67
CA LYS A 382 15.16 2.40 -33.22
C LYS A 382 14.87 2.63 -34.70
N GLU A 383 14.91 3.90 -35.16
CA GLU A 383 14.70 4.29 -36.57
C GLU A 383 15.59 3.47 -37.56
N ARG A 384 16.79 3.07 -37.13
CA ARG A 384 17.69 2.21 -37.91
C ARG A 384 17.10 0.83 -38.24
N ILE A 385 16.18 0.32 -37.43
CA ILE A 385 15.48 -0.96 -37.61
C ILE A 385 14.23 -0.75 -38.43
N GLU A 386 13.44 0.30 -38.15
CA GLU A 386 12.28 0.62 -38.97
C GLU A 386 12.66 0.79 -40.45
N ASN A 387 13.76 1.48 -40.73
CA ASN A 387 14.20 1.75 -42.10
C ASN A 387 14.71 0.49 -42.79
N LYS A 388 15.43 -0.40 -42.10
CA LYS A 388 15.74 -1.76 -42.60
C LYS A 388 14.47 -2.56 -42.92
N ILE A 389 13.44 -2.49 -42.07
CA ILE A 389 12.18 -3.22 -42.29
C ILE A 389 11.45 -2.67 -43.51
N LYS A 390 11.43 -1.34 -43.70
CA LYS A 390 10.89 -0.68 -44.91
C LYS A 390 11.67 -1.13 -46.17
N GLU A 391 13.00 -1.14 -46.12
CA GLU A 391 13.87 -1.66 -47.19
C GLU A 391 13.61 -3.14 -47.54
N LEU A 392 13.33 -4.01 -46.54
CA LEU A 392 12.96 -5.41 -46.78
C LEU A 392 11.57 -5.56 -47.43
N VAL A 393 10.62 -4.69 -47.11
CA VAL A 393 9.27 -4.69 -47.71
C VAL A 393 9.32 -4.28 -49.19
N ASP A 394 10.12 -3.28 -49.53
CA ASP A 394 10.23 -2.76 -50.90
C ASP A 394 11.17 -3.63 -51.80
N ASN A 395 11.88 -4.61 -51.22
CA ASN A 395 12.84 -5.45 -51.94
C ASN A 395 12.19 -6.65 -52.66
N ASN A 396 11.77 -6.39 -53.90
CA ASN A 396 11.21 -7.36 -54.85
C ASN A 396 12.12 -8.58 -55.21
N THR A 397 13.34 -8.69 -54.68
CA THR A 397 14.23 -9.86 -54.92
C THR A 397 14.23 -10.89 -53.79
N LEU A 398 13.58 -10.58 -52.65
CA LEU A 398 13.53 -11.48 -51.50
C LEU A 398 12.46 -12.58 -51.64
N PRO A 399 12.60 -13.73 -50.95
CA PRO A 399 11.55 -14.74 -50.88
C PRO A 399 10.25 -14.17 -50.31
N ALA A 400 9.10 -14.53 -50.88
CA ALA A 400 7.80 -13.98 -50.49
C ALA A 400 7.51 -14.10 -48.99
N GLY A 401 7.86 -15.23 -48.35
CA GLY A 401 7.70 -15.43 -46.90
C GLY A 401 8.62 -14.58 -46.01
N GLN A 402 9.67 -13.96 -46.56
CA GLN A 402 10.52 -12.98 -45.88
C GLN A 402 9.93 -11.56 -46.00
N VAL A 403 9.41 -11.21 -47.19
CA VAL A 403 8.69 -9.94 -47.45
C VAL A 403 7.40 -9.88 -46.64
N GLU A 404 6.63 -10.97 -46.58
CA GLU A 404 5.43 -11.11 -45.74
C GLU A 404 5.74 -10.86 -44.25
N ALA A 405 6.84 -11.42 -43.74
CA ALA A 405 7.26 -11.21 -42.35
C ALA A 405 7.69 -9.76 -42.09
N ALA A 406 8.42 -9.15 -43.04
CA ALA A 406 8.81 -7.73 -42.93
C ALA A 406 7.59 -6.81 -42.98
N LEU A 407 6.58 -7.13 -43.79
CA LEU A 407 5.32 -6.39 -43.86
C LEU A 407 4.48 -6.55 -42.58
N LYS A 408 4.51 -7.73 -41.95
CA LYS A 408 3.92 -7.95 -40.61
C LYS A 408 4.64 -7.13 -39.54
N LEU A 409 5.98 -7.13 -39.50
CA LEU A 409 6.74 -6.25 -38.60
C LEU A 409 6.44 -4.76 -38.84
N LYS A 410 6.37 -4.32 -40.10
CA LYS A 410 5.99 -2.94 -40.43
C LYS A 410 4.62 -2.59 -39.86
N HIS A 411 3.61 -3.44 -40.05
CA HIS A 411 2.30 -3.19 -39.47
C HIS A 411 2.27 -3.31 -37.94
N MET A 412 3.11 -4.12 -37.29
CA MET A 412 3.24 -4.07 -35.82
C MET A 412 3.82 -2.71 -35.36
N ILE A 413 4.84 -2.19 -36.04
CA ILE A 413 5.43 -0.87 -35.76
C ILE A 413 4.40 0.25 -35.98
N ASP A 414 3.60 0.17 -37.04
CA ASP A 414 2.52 1.14 -37.31
C ASP A 414 1.33 1.00 -36.34
N LEU A 415 1.11 -0.19 -35.76
CA LEU A 415 0.05 -0.47 -34.77
C LEU A 415 0.47 -0.15 -33.33
N THR A 416 1.77 -0.16 -33.03
CA THR A 416 2.27 0.09 -31.67
C THR A 416 2.40 1.58 -31.41
N ASN A 417 1.85 2.08 -30.30
CA ASN A 417 2.10 3.46 -29.89
C ASN A 417 3.45 3.57 -29.16
N GLN A 418 4.51 3.91 -29.89
CA GLN A 418 5.88 4.03 -29.36
C GLN A 418 6.08 5.20 -28.37
N THR A 419 5.06 6.04 -28.12
CA THR A 419 5.19 7.25 -27.27
C THR A 419 4.89 7.01 -25.79
N VAL A 420 3.93 6.14 -25.49
CA VAL A 420 3.46 5.80 -24.14
C VAL A 420 2.64 4.50 -24.24
N GLY A 421 2.43 3.78 -23.13
CA GLY A 421 1.53 2.63 -23.13
C GLY A 421 0.10 3.02 -23.50
N ASP A 422 -0.58 2.19 -24.30
CA ASP A 422 -1.79 2.58 -25.01
C ASP A 422 -2.75 1.40 -25.10
N ALA A 423 -3.75 1.39 -24.22
CA ALA A 423 -4.65 0.28 -24.03
C ALA A 423 -5.40 -0.13 -25.32
N ILE A 424 -5.64 0.80 -26.25
CA ILE A 424 -6.29 0.51 -27.54
C ILE A 424 -5.27 -0.07 -28.55
N SER A 425 -4.07 0.49 -28.63
CA SER A 425 -2.93 -0.09 -29.38
C SER A 425 -2.65 -1.52 -28.95
N ASP A 426 -2.51 -1.73 -27.64
CA ASP A 426 -2.07 -2.99 -27.05
C ASP A 426 -3.16 -4.07 -27.13
N CYS A 427 -4.43 -3.70 -26.95
CA CYS A 427 -5.57 -4.56 -27.29
C CYS A 427 -5.49 -5.05 -28.75
N LEU A 428 -5.43 -4.12 -29.72
CA LEU A 428 -5.39 -4.47 -31.14
C LEU A 428 -4.12 -5.27 -31.50
N LEU A 429 -3.01 -5.05 -30.81
CA LEU A 429 -1.77 -5.81 -30.98
C LEU A 429 -1.92 -7.25 -30.48
N VAL A 430 -2.45 -7.47 -29.28
CA VAL A 430 -2.75 -8.81 -28.73
C VAL A 430 -3.71 -9.57 -29.64
N GLU A 431 -4.84 -8.96 -30.02
CA GLU A 431 -5.86 -9.56 -30.91
C GLU A 431 -5.33 -9.88 -32.33
N ALA A 432 -4.31 -9.14 -32.80
CA ALA A 432 -3.62 -9.44 -34.05
C ALA A 432 -2.63 -10.60 -33.91
N ILE A 433 -1.94 -10.71 -32.77
CA ILE A 433 -0.97 -11.79 -32.50
C ILE A 433 -1.69 -13.11 -32.27
N LEU A 434 -2.72 -13.15 -31.41
CA LEU A 434 -3.48 -14.37 -31.11
C LEU A 434 -4.06 -14.99 -32.40
N ASN A 435 -4.63 -14.17 -33.30
CA ASN A 435 -5.07 -14.64 -34.63
C ASN A 435 -3.92 -15.05 -35.57
N ALA A 436 -2.75 -14.42 -35.49
CA ALA A 436 -1.58 -14.84 -36.26
C ALA A 436 -1.12 -16.25 -35.88
N LYS A 437 -1.11 -16.53 -34.57
CA LYS A 437 -0.71 -17.81 -33.98
C LYS A 437 -1.84 -18.85 -34.01
N GLN A 438 -3.09 -18.40 -34.13
CA GLN A 438 -4.33 -19.18 -33.97
C GLN A 438 -4.40 -19.81 -32.57
N TRP A 439 -4.19 -18.96 -31.57
CA TRP A 439 -4.24 -19.29 -30.15
C TRP A 439 -5.55 -18.81 -29.52
N SER A 440 -6.11 -19.60 -28.61
CA SER A 440 -7.11 -19.11 -27.65
C SER A 440 -6.44 -18.33 -26.51
N ILE A 441 -7.24 -17.83 -25.55
CA ILE A 441 -6.69 -17.19 -24.35
C ILE A 441 -6.01 -18.21 -23.42
N GLU A 442 -6.51 -19.46 -23.39
CA GLU A 442 -5.88 -20.58 -22.68
C GLU A 442 -4.54 -20.99 -23.32
N ASP A 443 -4.43 -21.02 -24.65
CA ASP A 443 -3.16 -21.27 -25.35
C ASP A 443 -2.12 -20.18 -24.98
N TRP A 444 -2.54 -18.91 -24.93
CA TRP A 444 -1.68 -17.80 -24.49
C TRP A 444 -1.33 -17.91 -23.01
N ASP A 445 -2.28 -18.20 -22.12
CA ASP A 445 -1.99 -18.34 -20.68
C ASP A 445 -0.96 -19.47 -20.42
N SER A 446 -1.08 -20.57 -21.17
CA SER A 446 -0.24 -21.78 -21.02
C SER A 446 1.25 -21.59 -21.31
N ILE A 447 1.70 -20.46 -21.88
CA ILE A 447 3.11 -20.26 -22.22
C ILE A 447 4.04 -20.33 -21.00
N TYR A 448 3.56 -19.88 -19.84
CA TYR A 448 4.12 -20.15 -18.51
C TYR A 448 3.02 -19.96 -17.46
N SER A 449 3.05 -20.74 -16.38
CA SER A 449 2.21 -20.49 -15.20
C SER A 449 2.92 -19.52 -14.25
N ASP A 450 2.22 -18.51 -13.75
CA ASP A 450 2.75 -17.59 -12.75
C ASP A 450 3.01 -18.27 -11.39
N LEU A 451 3.99 -17.78 -10.63
CA LEU A 451 4.09 -18.08 -9.21
C LEU A 451 2.91 -17.43 -8.45
N PRO A 452 2.22 -18.17 -7.57
CA PRO A 452 1.32 -17.59 -6.59
C PRO A 452 1.99 -16.42 -5.86
N SER A 453 1.29 -15.28 -5.81
CA SER A 453 1.85 -14.02 -5.33
C SER A 453 0.82 -13.19 -4.56
N ARG A 454 1.32 -12.31 -3.70
CA ARG A 454 0.51 -11.42 -2.87
C ARG A 454 1.18 -10.06 -2.78
N GLN A 455 0.38 -9.01 -2.94
CA GLN A 455 0.79 -7.63 -2.68
C GLN A 455 -0.08 -7.06 -1.56
N ILE A 456 0.54 -6.48 -0.54
CA ILE A 456 -0.15 -5.80 0.57
C ILE A 456 0.34 -4.36 0.72
N LYS A 457 -0.53 -3.51 1.29
CA LYS A 457 -0.24 -2.13 1.68
C LYS A 457 0.10 -2.10 3.17
N VAL A 458 1.11 -1.32 3.57
CA VAL A 458 1.44 -1.06 4.98
C VAL A 458 1.50 0.45 5.20
N VAL A 459 0.71 0.96 6.14
CA VAL A 459 0.70 2.39 6.52
C VAL A 459 1.83 2.63 7.53
N ILE A 460 2.69 3.63 7.27
CA ILE A 460 3.81 4.00 8.15
C ILE A 460 3.88 5.52 8.32
N ALA A 461 4.43 5.99 9.44
CA ALA A 461 4.35 7.40 9.86
C ALA A 461 5.09 8.39 8.94
N ASP A 462 6.11 7.91 8.23
CA ASP A 462 6.87 8.66 7.23
C ASP A 462 7.46 7.67 6.22
N ARG A 463 6.94 7.66 4.98
CA ARG A 463 7.46 6.76 3.94
C ARG A 463 8.89 7.05 3.49
N SER A 464 9.45 8.22 3.82
CA SER A 464 10.85 8.56 3.51
C SER A 464 11.87 7.82 4.39
N THR A 465 11.41 7.19 5.48
CA THR A 465 12.22 6.25 6.29
C THR A 465 12.68 5.02 5.51
N ILE A 466 11.96 4.62 4.46
CA ILE A 466 12.34 3.51 3.58
C ILE A 466 13.05 4.03 2.34
N THR A 467 14.35 3.76 2.24
CA THR A 467 15.15 4.01 1.03
C THR A 467 15.55 2.69 0.38
N THR A 468 15.59 2.64 -0.96
CA THR A 468 15.83 1.40 -1.72
C THR A 468 16.97 1.54 -2.73
N THR A 469 17.45 0.40 -3.22
CA THR A 469 18.48 0.26 -4.24
C THR A 469 18.17 -0.96 -5.13
N ASP A 470 19.03 -1.23 -6.11
CA ASP A 470 18.95 -2.41 -7.00
C ASP A 470 17.57 -2.59 -7.66
N ALA A 471 17.17 -1.63 -8.51
CA ALA A 471 15.84 -1.58 -9.13
C ALA A 471 14.67 -1.63 -8.13
N GLU A 472 14.85 -1.00 -6.96
CA GLU A 472 13.94 -1.01 -5.79
C GLU A 472 13.73 -2.38 -5.13
N ARG A 473 14.48 -3.41 -5.53
CA ARG A 473 14.37 -4.78 -4.99
C ARG A 473 14.97 -4.94 -3.60
N ARG A 474 15.82 -4.00 -3.15
CA ARG A 474 16.52 -4.09 -1.86
C ARG A 474 16.40 -2.80 -1.06
N VAL A 475 16.04 -2.93 0.20
CA VAL A 475 16.01 -1.84 1.19
C VAL A 475 17.43 -1.50 1.66
N VAL A 476 17.70 -0.21 1.86
CA VAL A 476 18.96 0.34 2.39
C VAL A 476 18.76 0.86 3.81
N GLU A 477 17.72 1.66 4.01
CA GLU A 477 17.23 2.12 5.32
C GLU A 477 15.73 1.79 5.42
N PRO A 478 15.18 1.43 6.60
CA PRO A 478 15.86 1.27 7.89
C PRO A 478 16.80 0.05 7.93
N SER A 479 17.91 0.19 8.65
CA SER A 479 18.94 -0.84 8.74
C SER A 479 18.43 -2.12 9.39
N GLY A 480 18.68 -3.27 8.76
CA GLY A 480 18.24 -4.59 9.23
C GLY A 480 16.95 -5.09 8.57
N LEU A 481 16.09 -4.22 8.03
CA LEU A 481 14.86 -4.64 7.35
C LEU A 481 15.13 -5.54 6.14
N GLN A 482 16.13 -5.22 5.31
CA GLN A 482 16.52 -6.12 4.21
C GLN A 482 17.04 -7.47 4.70
N SER A 483 17.75 -7.51 5.83
CA SER A 483 18.24 -8.77 6.41
C SER A 483 17.10 -9.64 6.95
N ALA A 484 16.03 -9.03 7.46
CA ALA A 484 14.79 -9.74 7.80
C ALA A 484 14.12 -10.31 6.54
N ILE A 485 13.94 -9.51 5.49
CA ILE A 485 13.37 -9.94 4.20
C ILE A 485 14.18 -11.10 3.60
N ASP A 486 15.51 -10.96 3.53
CA ASP A 486 16.43 -11.98 3.03
C ASP A 486 16.33 -13.30 3.83
N THR A 487 16.05 -13.22 5.14
CA THR A 487 15.89 -14.39 6.03
C THR A 487 14.50 -15.02 5.94
N LEU A 488 13.46 -14.23 5.70
CA LEU A 488 12.08 -14.72 5.57
C LEU A 488 11.86 -15.44 4.25
N GLN A 489 12.32 -14.89 3.12
CA GLN A 489 12.08 -15.48 1.81
C GLN A 489 12.74 -16.86 1.64
N LEU A 490 13.88 -17.10 2.30
CA LEU A 490 14.58 -18.40 2.30
C LEU A 490 13.82 -19.53 3.02
N GLN A 491 12.72 -19.24 3.72
CA GLN A 491 11.87 -20.23 4.39
C GLN A 491 10.84 -20.85 3.44
N PHE A 492 10.64 -20.25 2.26
CA PHE A 492 9.64 -20.65 1.28
C PHE A 492 10.29 -21.05 -0.04
N LYS A 493 9.80 -22.12 -0.68
CA LYS A 493 10.32 -22.55 -1.97
C LYS A 493 9.89 -21.56 -3.06
N ASN A 494 10.85 -21.19 -3.91
CA ASN A 494 10.75 -20.06 -4.85
C ASN A 494 10.37 -18.72 -4.16
N GLY A 495 10.61 -18.59 -2.84
CA GLY A 495 10.28 -17.40 -2.08
C GLY A 495 11.10 -16.19 -2.52
N ARG A 496 10.42 -15.15 -3.01
CA ARG A 496 11.00 -13.82 -3.27
C ARG A 496 10.09 -12.76 -2.70
N ALA A 497 10.65 -11.81 -1.95
CA ALA A 497 9.90 -10.66 -1.46
C ALA A 497 10.71 -9.36 -1.53
N PHE A 498 10.02 -8.23 -1.72
CA PHE A 498 10.63 -6.90 -1.66
C PHE A 498 9.65 -5.85 -1.12
N VAL A 499 10.22 -4.69 -0.75
CA VAL A 499 9.52 -3.60 -0.07
C VAL A 499 9.94 -2.27 -0.68
N ARG A 500 8.96 -1.41 -1.01
CA ARG A 500 9.23 -0.04 -1.50
C ARG A 500 8.15 0.98 -1.07
N PRO A 501 8.51 2.25 -0.81
CA PRO A 501 7.53 3.30 -0.58
C PRO A 501 6.71 3.54 -1.86
N SER A 502 5.40 3.78 -1.71
CA SER A 502 4.54 4.16 -2.84
C SER A 502 4.91 5.56 -3.34
N GLY A 503 4.78 5.78 -4.66
CA GLY A 503 5.04 7.08 -5.28
C GLY A 503 3.83 8.03 -5.27
N THR A 504 2.63 7.48 -5.06
CA THR A 504 1.32 8.14 -5.26
C THR A 504 0.42 8.16 -4.03
N GLU A 505 0.74 7.36 -3.02
CA GLU A 505 0.00 7.16 -1.77
C GLU A 505 1.01 7.21 -0.62
N ASP A 506 0.62 7.61 0.59
CA ASP A 506 1.54 7.66 1.76
C ASP A 506 1.61 6.30 2.48
N ILE A 507 1.99 5.28 1.71
CA ILE A 507 2.04 3.87 2.12
C ILE A 507 3.32 3.21 1.65
N VAL A 508 3.65 2.08 2.25
CA VAL A 508 4.65 1.14 1.74
C VAL A 508 3.93 -0.02 1.03
N ARG A 509 4.50 -0.49 -0.07
CA ARG A 509 4.05 -1.69 -0.78
C ARG A 509 4.99 -2.83 -0.47
N VAL A 510 4.43 -3.95 -0.04
CA VAL A 510 5.12 -5.22 0.13
C VAL A 510 4.63 -6.16 -0.95
N TYR A 511 5.55 -6.84 -1.62
CA TYR A 511 5.25 -7.88 -2.60
C TYR A 511 5.97 -9.17 -2.20
N ALA A 512 5.28 -10.31 -2.32
CA ALA A 512 5.86 -11.63 -2.18
C ALA A 512 5.32 -12.59 -3.24
N GLU A 513 6.16 -13.52 -3.69
CA GLU A 513 5.80 -14.70 -4.48
C GLU A 513 6.43 -15.95 -3.87
N ALA A 514 5.81 -17.12 -4.08
CA ALA A 514 6.29 -18.43 -3.63
C ALA A 514 5.67 -19.56 -4.48
N ASP A 515 5.97 -20.82 -4.18
CA ASP A 515 5.43 -21.96 -4.93
C ASP A 515 3.98 -22.36 -4.58
N THR A 516 3.38 -21.79 -3.53
CA THR A 516 1.94 -21.91 -3.21
C THR A 516 1.37 -20.58 -2.72
N GLN A 517 0.06 -20.36 -2.88
CA GLN A 517 -0.59 -19.12 -2.41
C GLN A 517 -0.46 -18.96 -0.89
N GLU A 518 -0.61 -20.06 -0.14
CA GLU A 518 -0.42 -20.06 1.30
C GLU A 518 1.00 -19.65 1.72
N ALA A 519 2.02 -20.01 0.94
CA ALA A 519 3.40 -19.60 1.18
C ALA A 519 3.61 -18.12 0.84
N ALA A 520 3.05 -17.65 -0.28
CA ALA A 520 3.13 -16.24 -0.70
C ALA A 520 2.43 -15.32 0.30
N ASP A 521 1.26 -15.72 0.81
CA ASP A 521 0.49 -14.97 1.80
C ASP A 521 1.21 -14.90 3.16
N LYS A 522 1.76 -16.04 3.63
CA LYS A 522 2.58 -16.09 4.85
C LYS A 522 3.85 -15.24 4.73
N LEU A 523 4.51 -15.26 3.57
CA LEU A 523 5.70 -14.44 3.29
C LEU A 523 5.37 -12.94 3.23
N ALA A 524 4.31 -12.56 2.52
CA ALA A 524 3.82 -11.18 2.46
C ALA A 524 3.51 -10.63 3.86
N ASN A 525 2.76 -11.37 4.67
CA ASN A 525 2.37 -10.95 6.01
C ASN A 525 3.58 -10.87 6.97
N ALA A 526 4.50 -11.85 6.94
CA ALA A 526 5.71 -11.81 7.76
C ALA A 526 6.64 -10.62 7.39
N VAL A 527 6.74 -10.29 6.10
CA VAL A 527 7.46 -9.08 5.66
C VAL A 527 6.69 -7.81 6.04
N GLY A 528 5.36 -7.78 5.92
CA GLY A 528 4.52 -6.66 6.35
C GLY A 528 4.68 -6.31 7.84
N ILE A 529 4.67 -7.33 8.71
CA ILE A 529 4.97 -7.20 10.15
C ILE A 529 6.40 -6.67 10.36
N SER A 530 7.37 -7.12 9.56
CA SER A 530 8.76 -6.64 9.62
C SER A 530 8.88 -5.17 9.21
N VAL A 531 8.15 -4.73 8.18
CA VAL A 531 8.05 -3.32 7.76
C VAL A 531 7.42 -2.49 8.88
N TYR A 532 6.27 -2.92 9.40
CA TYR A 532 5.56 -2.23 10.47
C TYR A 532 6.46 -2.01 11.70
N ASN A 533 7.15 -3.05 12.16
CA ASN A 533 8.01 -3.01 13.34
C ASN A 533 9.31 -2.18 13.14
N LEU A 534 9.88 -2.15 11.93
CA LEU A 534 11.20 -1.54 11.69
C LEU A 534 11.16 -0.15 11.01
N ALA A 535 10.06 0.19 10.32
CA ALA A 535 9.89 1.46 9.61
C ALA A 535 8.87 2.42 10.26
N GLY A 536 8.39 2.12 11.46
CA GLY A 536 7.44 2.98 12.18
C GLY A 536 6.02 2.90 11.60
N GLY A 537 5.48 1.69 11.55
CA GLY A 537 4.09 1.43 11.19
C GLY A 537 3.10 2.17 12.09
N VAL A 538 2.02 2.65 11.48
CA VAL A 538 0.92 3.32 12.19
C VAL A 538 -0.29 2.41 12.17
N VAL A 539 -0.92 2.24 13.33
CA VAL A 539 -2.26 1.66 13.39
C VAL A 539 -3.24 2.71 12.86
N ASP A 540 -3.62 2.58 11.59
CA ASP A 540 -4.91 3.12 11.18
C ASP A 540 -5.99 2.25 11.82
N LEU A 541 -6.66 2.81 12.83
CA LEU A 541 -7.64 2.08 13.63
C LEU A 541 -8.82 1.60 12.77
N ILE A 542 -9.14 2.33 11.70
CA ILE A 542 -10.16 1.96 10.72
C ILE A 542 -9.70 0.73 9.95
N CYS A 543 -8.47 0.72 9.43
CA CYS A 543 -7.96 -0.39 8.63
C CYS A 543 -7.77 -1.69 9.43
N VAL A 544 -7.47 -1.61 10.74
CA VAL A 544 -7.51 -2.79 11.62
C VAL A 544 -8.93 -3.27 11.87
N ILE A 545 -9.90 -2.36 12.03
CA ILE A 545 -11.32 -2.73 12.13
C ILE A 545 -11.80 -3.38 10.83
N ASP A 546 -11.45 -2.84 9.65
CA ASP A 546 -11.81 -3.39 8.35
C ASP A 546 -11.26 -4.82 8.16
N HIS A 547 -9.97 -5.06 8.44
CA HIS A 547 -9.40 -6.42 8.35
C HIS A 547 -9.99 -7.37 9.39
N MET A 548 -10.23 -6.91 10.62
CA MET A 548 -10.95 -7.71 11.62
C MET A 548 -12.41 -7.98 11.21
N MET A 549 -13.03 -7.11 10.42
CA MET A 549 -14.36 -7.32 9.83
C MET A 549 -14.33 -8.29 8.65
N GLU A 550 -13.32 -8.25 7.77
CA GLU A 550 -13.11 -9.25 6.70
C GLU A 550 -12.84 -10.65 7.28
N ASP A 551 -12.01 -10.75 8.32
CA ASP A 551 -11.78 -12.00 9.07
C ASP A 551 -13.07 -12.48 9.76
N TYR A 552 -13.84 -11.55 10.36
CA TYR A 552 -15.10 -11.86 11.06
C TYR A 552 -16.21 -12.32 10.10
N ASP A 553 -16.36 -11.68 8.92
CA ASP A 553 -17.29 -12.11 7.87
C ASP A 553 -16.87 -13.44 7.25
N THR A 554 -15.56 -13.69 7.11
CA THR A 554 -15.03 -15.00 6.70
C THR A 554 -15.40 -16.07 7.73
N LEU A 555 -15.16 -15.81 9.03
CA LEU A 555 -15.51 -16.71 10.13
C LEU A 555 -17.03 -16.93 10.26
N ILE A 556 -17.84 -15.90 10.00
CA ILE A 556 -19.31 -16.01 9.91
C ILE A 556 -19.72 -16.91 8.75
N ASN A 557 -19.07 -16.82 7.59
CA ASN A 557 -19.35 -17.67 6.44
C ASN A 557 -18.99 -19.14 6.73
N GLU A 558 -17.83 -19.40 7.33
CA GLU A 558 -17.47 -20.75 7.79
C GLU A 558 -18.46 -21.29 8.83
N LEU A 559 -18.80 -20.48 9.85
CA LEU A 559 -19.77 -20.84 10.88
C LEU A 559 -21.15 -21.15 10.28
N ASN A 560 -21.61 -20.39 9.29
CA ASN A 560 -22.85 -20.65 8.57
C ASN A 560 -22.80 -21.94 7.74
N ILE A 561 -21.66 -22.26 7.11
CA ILE A 561 -21.45 -23.53 6.40
C ILE A 561 -21.46 -24.70 7.38
N VAL A 562 -20.81 -24.58 8.54
CA VAL A 562 -20.82 -25.59 9.61
C VAL A 562 -22.23 -25.76 10.19
N LYS A 563 -22.95 -24.66 10.44
CA LYS A 563 -24.34 -24.66 10.92
C LYS A 563 -25.27 -25.40 9.96
N ARG A 564 -25.23 -25.09 8.65
CA ARG A 564 -26.02 -25.81 7.63
C ARG A 564 -25.68 -27.31 7.58
N LYS A 565 -24.40 -27.67 7.71
CA LYS A 565 -23.96 -29.09 7.81
C LYS A 565 -24.46 -29.76 9.09
N LEU A 566 -24.55 -29.04 10.21
CA LEU A 566 -25.09 -29.55 11.47
C LEU A 566 -26.61 -29.74 11.41
N GLU A 567 -27.35 -28.74 10.90
CA GLU A 567 -28.80 -28.79 10.69
C GLU A 567 -29.20 -29.97 9.80
N SER A 568 -28.45 -30.19 8.71
CA SER A 568 -28.62 -31.37 7.83
C SER A 568 -28.41 -32.70 8.58
N LYS A 569 -27.39 -32.81 9.43
CA LYS A 569 -27.16 -34.00 10.27
C LYS A 569 -28.23 -34.19 11.34
N VAL A 570 -28.76 -33.11 11.93
CA VAL A 570 -29.87 -33.15 12.90
C VAL A 570 -31.16 -33.64 12.24
N GLN A 571 -31.46 -33.19 11.02
CA GLN A 571 -32.60 -33.68 10.24
C GLN A 571 -32.45 -35.17 9.90
N ALA A 572 -31.27 -35.62 9.48
CA ALA A 572 -31.00 -37.05 9.25
C ALA A 572 -31.19 -37.89 10.53
N LEU A 573 -30.76 -37.37 11.69
CA LEU A 573 -30.99 -38.01 12.99
C LEU A 573 -32.47 -38.05 13.40
N TYR A 574 -33.23 -36.99 13.09
CA TYR A 574 -34.68 -36.95 13.34
C TYR A 574 -35.42 -38.01 12.51
N ILE A 575 -35.10 -38.13 11.21
CA ILE A 575 -35.64 -39.16 10.32
C ILE A 575 -35.32 -40.56 10.84
N LEU A 576 -34.05 -40.84 11.18
CA LEU A 576 -33.63 -42.12 11.76
C LEU A 576 -34.36 -42.46 13.07
N ASN A 577 -34.63 -41.46 13.92
CA ASN A 577 -35.38 -41.65 15.16
C ASN A 577 -36.88 -41.93 14.90
N GLN A 578 -37.46 -41.30 13.87
CA GLN A 578 -38.81 -41.60 13.42
C GLN A 578 -38.94 -43.02 12.85
N GLU A 579 -38.02 -43.44 11.96
CA GLU A 579 -37.95 -44.81 11.46
C GLU A 579 -37.77 -45.83 12.60
N LEU A 580 -36.87 -45.55 13.55
CA LEU A 580 -36.66 -46.38 14.73
C LEU A 580 -37.95 -46.52 15.56
N LYS A 581 -38.72 -45.43 15.73
CA LYS A 581 -40.00 -45.44 16.44
C LYS A 581 -41.05 -46.26 15.69
N GLU A 582 -41.14 -46.13 14.37
CA GLU A 582 -42.04 -46.94 13.54
C GLU A 582 -41.69 -48.44 13.63
N CYS A 583 -40.41 -48.81 13.60
CA CYS A 583 -39.97 -50.18 13.86
C CYS A 583 -40.35 -50.68 15.27
N GLN A 584 -40.28 -49.82 16.31
CA GLN A 584 -40.72 -50.17 17.66
C GLN A 584 -42.24 -50.35 17.75
N GLU A 585 -43.03 -49.51 17.08
CA GLU A 585 -44.48 -49.67 16.99
C GLU A 585 -44.87 -50.94 16.23
N GLN A 586 -44.21 -51.25 15.12
CA GLN A 586 -44.43 -52.52 14.39
C GLN A 586 -44.11 -53.73 15.29
N ARG A 587 -42.95 -53.74 15.95
CA ARG A 587 -42.56 -54.76 16.95
C ARG A 587 -43.65 -54.96 18.00
N ASP A 588 -44.16 -53.86 18.58
CA ASP A 588 -45.12 -53.95 19.67
C ASP A 588 -46.54 -54.28 19.20
N ARG A 589 -46.92 -53.95 17.95
CA ARG A 589 -48.12 -54.48 17.29
C ARG A 589 -48.05 -56.00 17.10
N TYR A 590 -46.92 -56.54 16.61
CA TYR A 590 -46.71 -58.00 16.53
C TYR A 590 -46.73 -58.67 17.92
N LYS A 591 -46.12 -58.02 18.92
CA LYS A 591 -46.10 -58.47 20.34
C LYS A 591 -47.50 -58.45 20.97
N ALA A 592 -48.34 -57.49 20.60
CA ALA A 592 -49.74 -57.39 21.01
C ALA A 592 -50.61 -58.46 20.32
N GLN A 593 -50.42 -58.70 19.02
CA GLN A 593 -51.09 -59.81 18.31
C GLN A 593 -50.74 -61.16 18.94
N ALA A 594 -49.45 -61.42 19.21
CA ALA A 594 -49.00 -62.62 19.92
C ALA A 594 -49.55 -62.76 21.35
N LYS A 595 -49.85 -61.64 22.04
CA LYS A 595 -50.61 -61.64 23.31
C LYS A 595 -52.09 -61.95 23.10
N HIS A 596 -52.72 -61.40 22.05
CA HIS A 596 -54.14 -61.62 21.78
C HIS A 596 -54.44 -63.09 21.43
N SER A 597 -53.57 -63.73 20.63
CA SER A 597 -53.58 -65.18 20.41
C SER A 597 -53.41 -66.01 21.69
N ARG A 598 -52.85 -65.42 22.75
CA ARG A 598 -52.66 -66.05 24.07
C ARG A 598 -53.82 -65.81 25.05
N HIS A 599 -54.60 -64.73 24.85
CA HIS A 599 -55.76 -64.38 25.70
C HIS A 599 -57.08 -65.04 25.28
N HIS A 600 -57.11 -65.74 24.13
CA HIS A 600 -58.19 -66.70 23.83
C HIS A 600 -58.11 -67.98 24.68
N PHE A 601 -57.03 -68.17 25.46
CA PHE A 601 -56.91 -69.22 26.46
C PHE A 601 -57.06 -68.64 27.88
N CYS A 602 -57.86 -69.31 28.70
CA CYS A 602 -57.98 -69.11 30.15
C CYS A 602 -58.42 -67.70 30.60
N THR A 603 -59.68 -67.37 30.30
CA THR A 603 -60.56 -66.91 31.40
C THR A 603 -60.57 -67.97 32.50
N PHE A 604 -60.25 -67.61 33.75
CA PHE A 604 -60.96 -68.03 34.96
C PHE A 604 -60.38 -67.33 36.20
N ASN A 605 -61.21 -67.19 37.24
CA ASN A 605 -60.90 -66.47 38.48
C ASN A 605 -60.25 -67.39 39.54
N VAL A 606 -59.38 -66.77 40.37
CA VAL A 606 -59.23 -66.96 41.84
C VAL A 606 -59.09 -68.40 42.38
N ASP A 607 -57.96 -68.72 43.04
CA ASP A 607 -57.95 -68.98 44.50
C ASP A 607 -56.53 -69.16 45.11
N GLU A 608 -56.42 -69.06 46.45
CA GLU A 608 -55.14 -69.00 47.20
C GLU A 608 -54.20 -70.23 47.06
N LYS A 609 -54.66 -71.36 46.51
CA LYS A 609 -53.77 -72.51 46.21
C LYS A 609 -52.72 -72.19 45.14
N GLY A 610 -52.98 -71.21 44.27
CA GLY A 610 -52.09 -70.86 43.16
C GLY A 610 -50.70 -70.40 43.61
N LEU A 611 -50.58 -69.66 44.72
CA LEU A 611 -49.31 -69.04 45.13
C LEU A 611 -48.23 -70.07 45.48
N ASN A 612 -48.58 -71.13 46.24
CA ASN A 612 -47.61 -72.14 46.65
C ASN A 612 -47.20 -73.08 45.51
N GLN A 613 -48.10 -73.41 44.58
CA GLN A 613 -47.74 -74.14 43.36
C GLN A 613 -46.87 -73.28 42.44
N MET A 614 -47.18 -71.98 42.30
CA MET A 614 -46.37 -71.06 41.50
C MET A 614 -44.98 -70.84 42.10
N ILE A 615 -44.82 -70.70 43.42
CA ILE A 615 -43.49 -70.63 44.07
C ILE A 615 -42.66 -71.90 43.84
N THR A 616 -43.30 -73.07 43.85
CA THR A 616 -42.61 -74.35 43.59
C THR A 616 -42.18 -74.45 42.12
N SER A 617 -43.08 -74.13 41.19
CA SER A 617 -42.79 -74.10 39.75
C SER A 617 -41.77 -73.01 39.36
N LEU A 618 -41.74 -71.86 40.05
CA LEU A 618 -40.73 -70.82 39.86
C LEU A 618 -39.34 -71.24 40.33
N LYS A 619 -39.23 -72.04 41.41
CA LYS A 619 -37.94 -72.62 41.82
C LYS A 619 -37.44 -73.67 40.82
N GLU A 620 -38.34 -74.48 40.29
CA GLU A 620 -38.02 -75.51 39.31
C GLU A 620 -37.68 -74.91 37.92
N THR A 621 -38.42 -73.89 37.48
CA THR A 621 -38.09 -73.15 36.25
C THR A 621 -36.83 -72.29 36.40
N ASN A 622 -36.54 -71.67 37.55
CA ASN A 622 -35.23 -71.04 37.78
C ASN A 622 -34.08 -72.06 37.66
N LYS A 623 -34.23 -73.26 38.24
CA LYS A 623 -33.20 -74.31 38.15
C LYS A 623 -33.00 -74.80 36.71
N ASN A 624 -34.08 -74.90 35.93
CA ASN A 624 -33.98 -75.23 34.49
C ASN A 624 -33.38 -74.07 33.68
N LEU A 625 -33.68 -72.81 34.01
CA LEU A 625 -33.07 -71.63 33.40
C LEU A 625 -31.59 -71.48 33.77
N GLU A 626 -31.16 -71.87 34.97
CA GLU A 626 -29.74 -71.99 35.33
C GLU A 626 -29.04 -73.07 34.49
N SER A 627 -29.71 -74.20 34.23
CA SER A 627 -29.20 -75.22 33.32
C SER A 627 -29.14 -74.70 31.87
N GLU A 628 -30.17 -74.03 31.38
CA GLU A 628 -30.22 -73.47 30.03
C GLU A 628 -29.20 -72.33 29.83
N VAL A 629 -28.97 -71.49 30.84
CA VAL A 629 -27.90 -70.48 30.85
C VAL A 629 -26.52 -71.14 30.85
N ASN A 630 -26.34 -72.29 31.51
CA ASN A 630 -25.08 -73.03 31.45
C ASN A 630 -24.89 -73.72 30.08
N ASP A 631 -25.92 -74.32 29.50
CA ASP A 631 -25.91 -74.85 28.12
C ASP A 631 -25.62 -73.75 27.09
N LEU A 632 -26.19 -72.56 27.26
CA LEU A 632 -25.93 -71.40 26.40
C LEU A 632 -24.51 -70.86 26.60
N ARG A 633 -23.97 -70.86 27.82
CA ARG A 633 -22.55 -70.54 28.10
C ARG A 633 -21.60 -71.58 27.50
N GLN A 634 -21.96 -72.86 27.54
CA GLN A 634 -21.22 -73.92 26.86
C GLN A 634 -21.26 -73.71 25.34
N LYS A 635 -22.43 -73.51 24.72
CA LYS A 635 -22.56 -73.21 23.28
C LYS A 635 -21.82 -71.94 22.85
N ILE A 636 -21.78 -70.90 23.68
CA ILE A 636 -20.96 -69.70 23.46
C ILE A 636 -19.45 -70.03 23.53
N THR A 637 -19.05 -70.97 24.38
CA THR A 637 -17.65 -71.43 24.50
C THR A 637 -17.25 -72.31 23.32
N GLU A 638 -18.14 -73.21 22.89
CA GLU A 638 -18.01 -74.04 21.68
C GLU A 638 -17.95 -73.16 20.43
N SER A 639 -18.90 -72.24 20.22
CA SER A 639 -18.87 -71.28 19.10
C SER A 639 -17.66 -70.32 19.10
N LYS A 640 -17.05 -70.07 20.28
CA LYS A 640 -15.75 -69.36 20.37
C LYS A 640 -14.58 -70.28 19.98
N GLY A 641 -14.64 -71.57 20.33
CA GLY A 641 -13.74 -72.61 19.84
C GLY A 641 -13.83 -72.75 18.31
N ASP A 642 -15.03 -72.84 17.75
CA ASP A 642 -15.28 -72.88 16.31
C ASP A 642 -14.80 -71.62 15.60
N ASN A 643 -15.02 -70.42 16.19
CA ASN A 643 -14.46 -69.18 15.67
C ASN A 643 -12.92 -69.18 15.68
N LYS A 644 -12.28 -69.79 16.69
CA LYS A 644 -10.82 -69.95 16.71
C LYS A 644 -10.37 -70.96 15.66
N LEU A 645 -11.07 -72.09 15.51
CA LEU A 645 -10.77 -73.11 14.52
C LEU A 645 -10.92 -72.58 13.09
N LEU A 646 -11.99 -71.83 12.80
CA LEU A 646 -12.21 -71.13 11.54
C LEU A 646 -11.10 -70.09 11.26
N ARG A 647 -10.63 -69.37 12.27
CA ARG A 647 -9.49 -68.43 12.12
C ARG A 647 -8.17 -69.16 11.86
N GLU A 648 -7.93 -70.31 12.49
CA GLU A 648 -6.78 -71.17 12.18
C GLU A 648 -6.90 -71.86 10.80
N GLN A 649 -8.10 -72.20 10.35
CA GLN A 649 -8.36 -72.75 9.01
C GLN A 649 -8.20 -71.68 7.93
N LEU A 650 -8.70 -70.46 8.14
CA LEU A 650 -8.46 -69.30 7.27
C LEU A 650 -6.97 -68.90 7.24
N SER A 651 -6.25 -69.06 8.36
CA SER A 651 -4.80 -68.91 8.40
C SER A 651 -4.08 -69.97 7.55
N LYS A 652 -4.50 -71.24 7.64
CA LYS A 652 -3.92 -72.34 6.85
C LYS A 652 -4.28 -72.27 5.35
N HIS A 653 -5.47 -71.78 5.01
CA HIS A 653 -5.90 -71.58 3.62
C HIS A 653 -5.18 -70.44 2.88
N LYS A 654 -4.44 -69.55 3.56
CA LYS A 654 -3.66 -68.49 2.90
C LYS A 654 -2.46 -69.00 2.08
N ASN A 655 -2.04 -70.26 2.24
CA ASN A 655 -0.76 -70.75 1.69
C ASN A 655 -0.88 -71.66 0.44
N HIS A 656 -2.08 -71.93 -0.07
CA HIS A 656 -2.28 -72.69 -1.32
C HIS A 656 -3.45 -72.13 -2.15
N THR A 657 -3.33 -72.22 -3.48
CA THR A 657 -4.26 -71.73 -4.54
C THR A 657 -4.60 -70.23 -4.41
N SER A 658 -4.00 -69.32 -5.17
CA SER A 658 -3.98 -69.18 -6.65
C SER A 658 -5.39 -68.93 -7.23
N ASP A 659 -5.60 -67.67 -7.59
CA ASP A 659 -6.60 -67.15 -8.54
C ASP A 659 -8.10 -67.18 -8.17
N GLU A 660 -8.88 -66.43 -8.97
CA GLU A 660 -10.35 -66.29 -8.95
C GLU A 660 -11.05 -65.62 -7.72
N ALA A 661 -10.33 -64.88 -6.88
CA ALA A 661 -10.93 -64.03 -5.83
C ALA A 661 -10.88 -62.51 -6.10
N SER A 662 -10.42 -62.09 -7.29
CA SER A 662 -9.94 -60.73 -7.58
C SER A 662 -11.00 -59.62 -7.77
N LYS A 663 -12.26 -59.84 -7.36
CA LYS A 663 -13.36 -58.86 -7.53
C LYS A 663 -14.29 -58.84 -6.31
N LEU A 664 -14.64 -57.63 -5.86
CA LEU A 664 -15.69 -57.32 -4.86
C LEU A 664 -15.43 -57.69 -3.39
N ARG A 665 -14.27 -57.29 -2.85
CA ARG A 665 -14.24 -56.61 -1.53
C ARG A 665 -12.94 -55.84 -1.26
N LEU A 666 -12.98 -54.52 -1.47
CA LEU A 666 -12.06 -53.59 -0.80
C LEU A 666 -12.54 -53.42 0.64
N VAL A 667 -11.73 -53.89 1.59
CA VAL A 667 -11.88 -53.64 3.03
C VAL A 667 -10.51 -53.22 3.52
N PHE A 668 -10.44 -52.08 4.20
CA PHE A 668 -9.20 -51.49 4.70
C PHE A 668 -8.34 -52.51 5.47
N PRO A 669 -7.01 -52.55 5.25
CA PRO A 669 -6.08 -53.33 6.05
C PRO A 669 -6.30 -53.13 7.55
N GLN A 670 -6.06 -54.18 8.33
CA GLN A 670 -6.31 -54.15 9.77
C GLN A 670 -5.42 -53.11 10.49
N ASN A 671 -4.21 -52.90 9.98
CA ASN A 671 -3.26 -51.89 10.44
C ASN A 671 -3.83 -50.47 10.35
N GLU A 672 -4.32 -50.04 9.18
CA GLU A 672 -4.89 -48.68 8.98
C GLU A 672 -6.06 -48.43 9.94
N ARG A 673 -6.85 -49.46 10.25
CA ARG A 673 -7.94 -49.34 11.22
C ARG A 673 -7.45 -49.18 12.66
N GLU A 674 -6.36 -49.84 13.03
CA GLU A 674 -5.74 -49.72 14.36
C GLU A 674 -5.02 -48.36 14.48
N GLU A 675 -4.34 -47.89 13.42
CA GLU A 675 -3.75 -46.54 13.31
C GLU A 675 -4.83 -45.44 13.40
N LEU A 676 -5.93 -45.52 12.65
CA LEU A 676 -7.02 -44.53 12.70
C LEU A 676 -7.75 -44.49 14.06
N ILE A 677 -7.80 -45.61 14.79
CA ILE A 677 -8.31 -45.64 16.17
C ILE A 677 -7.31 -44.96 17.12
N GLN A 678 -6.01 -45.24 16.95
CA GLN A 678 -4.95 -44.63 17.74
C GLN A 678 -4.83 -43.12 17.49
N GLU A 679 -5.01 -42.65 16.25
CA GLU A 679 -5.17 -41.23 15.93
C GLU A 679 -6.40 -40.62 16.60
N LEU A 680 -7.56 -41.29 16.57
CA LEU A 680 -8.77 -40.80 17.24
C LEU A 680 -8.60 -40.67 18.75
N GLU A 681 -7.91 -41.61 19.40
CA GLU A 681 -7.59 -41.54 20.83
C GLU A 681 -6.55 -40.45 21.13
N THR A 682 -5.58 -40.24 20.24
CA THR A 682 -4.59 -39.16 20.33
C THR A 682 -5.21 -37.78 20.09
N LEU A 683 -6.15 -37.64 19.16
CA LEU A 683 -6.91 -36.42 18.91
C LEU A 683 -7.84 -36.12 20.08
N LYS A 684 -8.55 -37.12 20.61
CA LYS A 684 -9.44 -36.96 21.76
C LYS A 684 -8.68 -36.55 23.03
N THR A 685 -7.48 -37.07 23.24
CA THR A 685 -6.62 -36.63 24.35
C THR A 685 -6.07 -35.22 24.13
N LYS A 686 -5.69 -34.84 22.91
CA LYS A 686 -5.33 -33.45 22.56
C LYS A 686 -6.48 -32.47 22.77
N CYS A 687 -7.71 -32.78 22.34
CA CYS A 687 -8.88 -31.94 22.62
C CYS A 687 -9.08 -31.74 24.12
N ALA A 688 -9.01 -32.82 24.92
CA ALA A 688 -9.12 -32.74 26.37
C ALA A 688 -7.95 -32.02 27.06
N MET A 689 -6.79 -31.85 26.41
CA MET A 689 -5.72 -30.95 26.88
C MET A 689 -6.09 -29.50 26.56
N ILE A 690 -6.42 -29.20 25.30
CA ILE A 690 -6.80 -27.86 24.85
C ILE A 690 -8.01 -27.30 25.64
N GLU A 691 -8.98 -28.15 26.00
CA GLU A 691 -10.10 -27.78 26.88
C GLU A 691 -9.66 -27.35 28.29
N ARG A 692 -8.56 -27.90 28.83
CA ARG A 692 -7.98 -27.47 30.11
C ARG A 692 -7.08 -26.25 29.96
N ASP A 693 -6.26 -26.22 28.91
CA ASP A 693 -5.36 -25.10 28.63
C ASP A 693 -6.17 -23.81 28.37
N LEU A 694 -7.32 -23.93 27.69
CA LEU A 694 -8.30 -22.86 27.53
C LEU A 694 -8.92 -22.43 28.86
N GLN A 695 -9.26 -23.36 29.76
CA GLN A 695 -9.79 -23.02 31.08
C GLN A 695 -8.75 -22.25 31.91
N ILE A 696 -7.49 -22.71 31.92
CA ILE A 696 -6.39 -22.03 32.63
C ILE A 696 -6.22 -20.59 32.12
N VAL A 697 -6.21 -20.39 30.79
CA VAL A 697 -6.09 -19.03 30.20
C VAL A 697 -7.34 -18.17 30.46
N LEU A 698 -8.53 -18.76 30.62
CA LEU A 698 -9.73 -18.04 31.05
C LEU A 698 -9.65 -17.63 32.53
N ASP A 699 -9.15 -18.50 33.40
CA ASP A 699 -8.95 -18.25 34.83
C ASP A 699 -7.87 -17.14 35.03
N GLU A 700 -6.72 -17.24 34.35
CA GLU A 700 -5.67 -16.21 34.31
C GLU A 700 -6.21 -14.86 33.81
N ARG A 701 -7.02 -14.86 32.74
CA ARG A 701 -7.68 -13.65 32.23
C ARG A 701 -8.58 -13.01 33.28
N GLU A 702 -9.31 -13.79 34.07
CA GLU A 702 -10.20 -13.27 35.11
C GLU A 702 -9.39 -12.71 36.29
N GLU A 703 -8.27 -13.34 36.66
CA GLU A 703 -7.32 -12.79 37.64
C GLU A 703 -6.72 -11.43 37.18
N PHE A 704 -6.26 -11.32 35.93
CA PHE A 704 -5.78 -10.05 35.36
C PHE A 704 -6.87 -8.97 35.26
N ILE A 705 -8.13 -9.33 35.01
CA ILE A 705 -9.25 -8.37 35.04
C ILE A 705 -9.44 -7.81 36.45
N ASN A 706 -9.43 -8.68 37.47
CA ASN A 706 -9.54 -8.31 38.87
C ASN A 706 -8.36 -7.43 39.33
N GLU A 707 -7.12 -7.76 38.94
CA GLU A 707 -5.93 -6.97 39.28
C GLU A 707 -5.98 -5.57 38.62
N LYS A 708 -6.32 -5.51 37.33
CA LYS A 708 -6.49 -4.26 36.57
C LYS A 708 -7.56 -3.36 37.18
N ASP A 709 -8.70 -3.91 37.61
CA ASP A 709 -9.75 -3.13 38.27
C ASP A 709 -9.36 -2.73 39.71
N ALA A 710 -8.58 -3.55 40.43
CA ALA A 710 -8.01 -3.17 41.72
C ALA A 710 -7.02 -1.99 41.61
N TYR A 711 -6.14 -2.00 40.60
CA TYR A 711 -5.25 -0.86 40.31
C TYR A 711 -6.03 0.38 39.88
N LYS A 712 -7.02 0.26 39.00
CA LYS A 712 -7.85 1.39 38.58
C LYS A 712 -8.50 2.08 39.78
N ASN A 713 -9.16 1.31 40.66
CA ASN A 713 -9.71 1.82 41.91
C ASN A 713 -8.63 2.44 42.83
N LYS A 714 -7.37 1.99 42.77
CA LYS A 714 -6.25 2.58 43.54
C LYS A 714 -5.82 3.94 42.95
N VAL A 715 -5.74 4.06 41.63
CA VAL A 715 -5.48 5.33 40.92
C VAL A 715 -6.62 6.33 41.18
N ASP A 716 -7.87 5.91 41.05
CA ASP A 716 -9.04 6.77 41.29
C ASP A 716 -9.04 7.34 42.72
N ARG A 717 -8.72 6.52 43.73
CA ARG A 717 -8.57 6.96 45.13
C ARG A 717 -7.38 7.92 45.33
N LEU A 718 -6.25 7.66 44.69
CA LEU A 718 -5.07 8.55 44.75
C LEU A 718 -5.35 9.91 44.09
N ASN A 719 -5.97 9.92 42.90
CA ASN A 719 -6.40 11.15 42.24
C ASN A 719 -7.41 11.92 43.10
N HIS A 720 -8.36 11.24 43.75
CA HIS A 720 -9.33 11.91 44.64
C HIS A 720 -8.67 12.53 45.88
N GLN A 721 -7.72 11.81 46.51
CA GLN A 721 -6.95 12.32 47.65
C GLN A 721 -5.99 13.46 47.26
N LEU A 722 -5.36 13.38 46.09
CA LEU A 722 -4.46 14.41 45.58
C LEU A 722 -5.23 15.73 45.32
N ASN A 723 -6.38 15.67 44.65
CA ASN A 723 -7.22 16.84 44.41
C ASN A 723 -7.81 17.42 45.71
N TYR A 724 -8.06 16.59 46.74
CA TYR A 724 -8.43 17.06 48.08
C TYR A 724 -7.27 17.80 48.78
N VAL A 725 -6.05 17.25 48.76
CA VAL A 725 -4.85 17.84 49.38
C VAL A 725 -4.45 19.15 48.71
N LEU A 726 -4.59 19.26 47.38
CA LEU A 726 -4.25 20.45 46.60
C LEU A 726 -5.23 21.63 46.80
N LYS A 727 -6.30 21.47 47.60
CA LYS A 727 -7.38 22.47 47.82
C LYS A 727 -8.00 22.94 46.51
N GLY A 728 -8.81 22.05 45.91
CA GLY A 728 -9.40 22.19 44.58
C GLY A 728 -9.88 23.59 44.19
N ASP A 729 -9.31 24.07 43.09
CA ASP A 729 -9.96 24.99 42.16
C ASP A 729 -10.75 24.10 41.17
N GLU A 730 -12.08 24.27 41.10
CA GLU A 730 -13.00 23.31 40.45
C GLU A 730 -12.75 23.14 38.93
N LYS A 731 -11.91 23.99 38.33
CA LYS A 731 -11.54 23.95 36.90
C LYS A 731 -10.21 23.25 36.60
N ARG A 732 -9.50 22.71 37.61
CA ARG A 732 -8.18 22.10 37.39
C ARG A 732 -7.98 20.81 38.16
N ILE A 733 -8.70 19.76 37.74
CA ILE A 733 -8.39 18.38 38.11
C ILE A 733 -6.94 18.09 37.70
N VAL A 734 -6.08 17.78 38.67
CA VAL A 734 -4.70 17.38 38.40
C VAL A 734 -4.66 15.86 38.30
N ASP A 735 -4.48 15.38 37.07
CA ASP A 735 -4.28 13.97 36.76
C ASP A 735 -2.80 13.57 36.93
N VAL A 736 -2.57 12.44 37.58
CA VAL A 736 -1.23 11.88 37.82
C VAL A 736 -0.57 11.39 36.54
N ASP A 737 -1.31 10.81 35.59
CA ASP A 737 -0.73 10.30 34.34
C ASP A 737 -0.18 11.46 33.47
N THR A 738 -0.92 12.58 33.44
CA THR A 738 -0.49 13.84 32.83
C THR A 738 0.82 14.37 33.45
N LEU A 739 0.95 14.37 34.78
CA LEU A 739 2.18 14.79 35.47
C LEU A 739 3.36 13.84 35.21
N VAL A 740 3.12 12.53 35.17
CA VAL A 740 4.14 11.51 34.85
C VAL A 740 4.62 11.67 33.40
N MET A 741 3.70 11.95 32.47
CA MET A 741 4.03 12.21 31.06
C MET A 741 4.84 13.50 30.88
N GLU A 742 4.47 14.60 31.55
CA GLU A 742 5.24 15.85 31.52
C GLU A 742 6.66 15.66 32.09
N ASN A 743 6.80 14.94 33.21
CA ASN A 743 8.10 14.66 33.81
C ASN A 743 8.99 13.83 32.85
N ARG A 744 8.44 12.79 32.22
CA ARG A 744 9.13 11.99 31.20
C ARG A 744 9.56 12.84 29.99
N TYR A 745 8.69 13.73 29.50
CA TYR A 745 9.00 14.65 28.41
C TYR A 745 10.15 15.60 28.76
N LEU A 746 10.15 16.18 29.97
CA LEU A 746 11.20 17.06 30.45
C LEU A 746 12.55 16.35 30.60
N GLN A 747 12.58 15.09 31.05
CA GLN A 747 13.80 14.28 31.14
C GLN A 747 14.40 14.00 29.75
N GLU A 748 13.58 13.58 28.77
CA GLU A 748 14.04 13.32 27.40
C GLU A 748 14.59 14.60 26.74
N ARG A 749 13.90 15.74 26.95
CA ARG A 749 14.33 17.06 26.48
C ARG A 749 15.66 17.49 27.09
N LEU A 750 15.88 17.22 28.37
CA LEU A 750 17.13 17.56 29.08
C LEU A 750 18.31 16.73 28.54
N LYS A 751 18.09 15.43 28.28
CA LYS A 751 19.06 14.52 27.64
C LYS A 751 19.46 14.99 26.23
N GLN A 752 18.50 15.34 25.37
CA GLN A 752 18.78 15.88 24.03
C GLN A 752 19.69 17.13 24.06
N ILE A 753 19.46 18.04 25.02
CA ILE A 753 20.28 19.25 25.21
C ILE A 753 21.71 18.91 25.68
N GLN A 754 21.90 17.84 26.47
CA GLN A 754 23.23 17.35 26.83
C GLN A 754 23.97 16.74 25.63
N GLU A 755 23.26 16.03 24.74
CA GLU A 755 23.83 15.46 23.52
C GLU A 755 24.24 16.55 22.52
N GLU A 756 23.41 17.58 22.28
CA GLU A 756 23.80 18.77 21.50
C GLU A 756 25.07 19.43 22.08
N LYS A 757 25.11 19.66 23.40
CA LYS A 757 26.26 20.26 24.10
C LYS A 757 27.54 19.46 23.88
N SER A 758 27.47 18.13 23.89
CA SER A 758 28.60 17.24 23.59
C SER A 758 29.09 17.42 22.14
N LEU A 759 28.17 17.45 21.17
CA LEU A 759 28.48 17.64 19.75
C LEU A 759 29.13 19.00 19.46
N TYR A 760 28.66 20.07 20.11
CA TYR A 760 29.27 21.41 20.01
C TYR A 760 30.69 21.43 20.60
N LEU A 761 30.92 20.80 21.76
CA LEU A 761 32.26 20.72 22.38
C LEU A 761 33.27 19.96 21.49
N GLN A 762 32.86 18.83 20.89
CA GLN A 762 33.70 18.11 19.92
C GLN A 762 34.04 18.97 18.69
N THR A 763 33.07 19.73 18.20
CA THR A 763 33.24 20.62 17.03
C THR A 763 34.20 21.76 17.35
N LEU A 764 34.06 22.39 18.51
CA LEU A 764 34.93 23.48 18.98
C LEU A 764 36.38 23.00 19.19
N SER A 765 36.56 21.78 19.72
CA SER A 765 37.87 21.12 19.83
C SER A 765 38.56 20.95 18.46
N LYS A 766 37.83 20.52 17.43
CA LYS A 766 38.36 20.40 16.05
C LYS A 766 38.77 21.76 15.47
N TYR A 767 37.97 22.82 15.66
CA TYR A 767 38.36 24.17 15.24
C TYR A 767 39.61 24.68 15.97
N LYS A 768 39.74 24.41 17.28
CA LYS A 768 40.95 24.73 18.05
C LYS A 768 42.19 24.04 17.48
N GLN A 769 42.11 22.74 17.15
CA GLN A 769 43.20 22.00 16.51
C GLN A 769 43.56 22.56 15.12
N MET A 770 42.59 23.00 14.32
CA MET A 770 42.86 23.63 13.00
C MET A 770 43.51 25.01 13.14
N LEU A 771 43.16 25.79 14.17
CA LEU A 771 43.80 27.06 14.50
C LEU A 771 45.24 26.86 15.01
N GLU A 772 45.47 25.86 15.86
CA GLU A 772 46.80 25.50 16.34
C GLU A 772 47.71 24.99 15.21
N LYS A 773 47.19 24.18 14.27
CA LYS A 773 47.91 23.82 13.05
C LYS A 773 48.29 25.04 12.21
N ARG A 774 47.39 26.01 12.00
CA ARG A 774 47.71 27.27 11.31
C ARG A 774 48.73 28.11 12.07
N ARG A 775 48.70 28.14 13.40
CA ARG A 775 49.72 28.84 14.22
C ARG A 775 51.10 28.21 14.12
N ASN A 776 51.18 26.89 13.92
CA ASN A 776 52.44 26.14 13.78
C ASN A 776 52.99 26.13 12.33
N HIS A 777 52.29 26.74 11.36
CA HIS A 777 52.77 26.96 9.99
C HIS A 777 52.82 28.46 9.68
N GLY A 778 53.64 29.18 10.46
CA GLY A 778 53.87 30.61 10.27
C GLY A 778 54.65 30.93 8.99
N ASN A 779 54.08 31.82 8.18
CA ASN A 779 54.71 32.58 7.09
C ASN A 779 55.48 31.75 6.03
N LEU A 780 54.75 31.27 5.01
CA LEU A 780 55.30 30.92 3.70
C LEU A 780 55.92 32.16 3.01
N LYS A 781 57.19 32.45 3.29
CA LYS A 781 58.00 33.42 2.53
C LYS A 781 58.36 32.84 1.15
N ILE A 782 57.47 32.99 0.18
CA ILE A 782 57.82 32.78 -1.23
C ILE A 782 58.48 34.06 -1.76
N GLY A 783 59.82 34.06 -1.82
CA GLY A 783 60.58 35.19 -2.38
C GLY A 783 62.05 35.22 -1.98
N ALA A 784 62.92 34.68 -2.85
CA ALA A 784 64.36 34.91 -2.83
C ALA A 784 64.93 34.82 -4.26
N ASN A 785 65.45 35.95 -4.78
CA ASN A 785 66.35 36.08 -5.94
C ASN A 785 65.99 35.26 -7.22
N ASN A 786 65.25 35.77 -8.20
CA ASN A 786 65.53 37.00 -8.95
C ASN A 786 64.28 37.49 -9.73
N GLY A 787 64.34 38.71 -10.30
CA GLY A 787 63.16 39.45 -10.76
C GLY A 787 62.38 38.85 -11.94
N ALA A 788 61.10 38.54 -11.69
CA ALA A 788 60.05 38.30 -12.68
C ALA A 788 58.69 38.80 -12.15
N MET A 789 57.68 38.94 -13.03
CA MET A 789 56.36 39.52 -12.70
C MET A 789 55.60 38.79 -11.57
N VAL A 790 54.95 39.56 -10.71
CA VAL A 790 53.82 39.08 -9.89
C VAL A 790 52.58 38.96 -10.80
N ILE A 791 52.11 37.73 -11.05
CA ILE A 791 50.94 37.47 -11.89
C ILE A 791 49.69 37.37 -11.02
N THR A 792 48.71 38.23 -11.27
CA THR A 792 47.43 38.23 -10.53
C THR A 792 46.44 37.20 -11.07
N HIS A 793 45.46 36.82 -10.25
CA HIS A 793 44.45 35.80 -10.58
C HIS A 793 43.66 36.09 -11.88
N ARG A 794 43.46 37.37 -12.24
CA ARG A 794 42.86 37.80 -13.52
C ARG A 794 43.79 37.62 -14.73
N GLN A 795 45.12 37.71 -14.54
CA GLN A 795 46.08 37.49 -15.62
C GLN A 795 46.24 36.00 -15.94
N VAL A 796 46.24 35.13 -14.92
CA VAL A 796 46.17 33.66 -15.10
C VAL A 796 44.92 33.27 -15.90
N GLN A 797 43.76 33.82 -15.53
CA GLN A 797 42.50 33.57 -16.25
C GLN A 797 42.57 34.00 -17.73
N LYS A 798 43.19 35.14 -18.04
CA LYS A 798 43.39 35.59 -19.43
C LYS A 798 44.35 34.71 -20.23
N MET A 799 45.43 34.21 -19.61
CA MET A 799 46.37 33.29 -20.28
C MET A 799 45.72 31.95 -20.63
N LEU A 800 44.82 31.45 -19.77
CA LEU A 800 44.05 30.22 -20.04
C LEU A 800 42.95 30.41 -21.12
N GLN A 801 42.66 31.65 -21.51
CA GLN A 801 41.65 31.99 -22.53
C GLN A 801 42.25 32.35 -23.90
N SER A 802 43.57 32.51 -24.02
CA SER A 802 44.23 32.79 -25.31
C SER A 802 44.50 31.52 -26.12
N THR A 803 43.94 31.43 -27.33
CA THR A 803 43.79 30.21 -28.15
C THR A 803 45.05 29.77 -28.93
N HIS A 804 46.22 29.72 -28.29
CA HIS A 804 47.43 29.09 -28.86
C HIS A 804 48.10 28.13 -27.86
N LEU A 805 47.61 26.89 -27.83
CA LEU A 805 48.01 25.83 -26.89
C LEU A 805 49.13 24.91 -27.41
N SER A 806 49.90 25.35 -28.41
CA SER A 806 50.80 24.49 -29.20
C SER A 806 52.31 24.65 -28.93
N GLN A 807 52.73 25.59 -28.08
CA GLN A 807 54.13 25.69 -27.61
C GLN A 807 54.20 26.13 -26.13
N LEU A 808 54.41 25.17 -25.22
CA LEU A 808 54.75 25.41 -23.81
C LEU A 808 56.23 25.07 -23.56
N PRO A 809 57.05 25.98 -23.00
CA PRO A 809 58.45 25.68 -22.70
C PRO A 809 58.62 24.60 -21.63
N THR A 810 59.29 23.51 -21.99
CA THR A 810 59.61 22.36 -21.12
C THR A 810 60.78 22.62 -20.17
N THR A 811 60.84 23.80 -19.57
CA THR A 811 61.78 24.16 -18.50
C THR A 811 61.36 23.55 -17.16
N GLN A 812 62.32 23.08 -16.36
CA GLN A 812 62.02 22.48 -15.04
C GLN A 812 61.31 23.45 -14.08
N THR A 813 61.58 24.75 -14.19
CA THR A 813 60.95 25.81 -13.39
C THR A 813 59.43 25.88 -13.62
N THR A 814 58.97 25.99 -14.86
CA THR A 814 57.53 26.02 -15.18
C THR A 814 56.79 24.77 -14.70
N ILE A 815 57.44 23.61 -14.67
CA ILE A 815 56.86 22.37 -14.11
C ILE A 815 56.80 22.42 -12.57
N ALA A 816 57.78 23.02 -11.91
CA ALA A 816 57.76 23.24 -10.45
C ALA A 816 56.66 24.24 -10.04
N ASP A 817 56.55 25.36 -10.75
CA ASP A 817 55.53 26.38 -10.50
C ASP A 817 54.10 25.82 -10.66
N LEU A 818 53.86 25.04 -11.73
CA LEU A 818 52.57 24.37 -11.96
C LEU A 818 52.24 23.35 -10.86
N ARG A 819 53.23 22.62 -10.34
CA ARG A 819 53.03 21.68 -9.21
C ARG A 819 52.71 22.41 -7.91
N SER A 820 53.40 23.51 -7.61
CA SER A 820 53.12 24.35 -6.44
C SER A 820 51.72 24.97 -6.50
N LEU A 821 51.29 25.43 -7.68
CA LEU A 821 49.96 26.00 -7.89
C LEU A 821 48.87 24.92 -7.80
N ALA A 822 49.10 23.72 -8.32
CA ALA A 822 48.18 22.58 -8.17
C ALA A 822 48.01 22.14 -6.70
N LEU A 823 49.08 22.11 -5.90
CA LEU A 823 49.02 21.81 -4.47
C LEU A 823 48.19 22.85 -3.70
N ALA A 824 48.45 24.15 -3.93
CA ALA A 824 47.69 25.22 -3.30
C ALA A 824 46.19 25.21 -3.66
N LEU A 825 45.86 24.86 -4.91
CA LEU A 825 44.46 24.64 -5.33
C LEU A 825 43.83 23.44 -4.63
N PHE A 826 44.56 22.33 -4.49
CA PHE A 826 44.08 21.12 -3.83
C PHE A 826 43.79 21.35 -2.33
N GLU A 827 44.69 22.04 -1.62
CA GLU A 827 44.46 22.44 -0.22
C GLU A 827 43.23 23.36 -0.08
N SER A 828 43.09 24.37 -0.96
CA SER A 828 41.93 25.28 -0.94
C SER A 828 40.61 24.56 -1.26
N LEU A 829 40.63 23.54 -2.11
CA LEU A 829 39.46 22.72 -2.44
C LEU A 829 39.08 21.80 -1.27
N ASN A 830 40.07 21.22 -0.58
CA ASN A 830 39.85 20.43 0.63
C ASN A 830 39.26 21.26 1.79
N ASP A 831 39.80 22.46 2.05
CA ASP A 831 39.25 23.38 3.05
C ASP A 831 37.79 23.77 2.76
N LYS A 832 37.45 23.99 1.48
CA LYS A 832 36.07 24.24 1.04
C LYS A 832 35.15 23.03 1.25
N ASN A 833 35.61 21.81 0.98
CA ASN A 833 34.83 20.59 1.22
C ASN A 833 34.56 20.37 2.72
N VAL A 834 35.52 20.65 3.60
CA VAL A 834 35.32 20.61 5.05
C VAL A 834 34.30 21.67 5.50
N ALA A 835 34.42 22.90 4.99
CA ALA A 835 33.45 23.96 5.27
C ALA A 835 32.02 23.60 4.80
N LEU A 836 31.88 23.04 3.60
CA LEU A 836 30.60 22.57 3.05
C LEU A 836 29.98 21.45 3.90
N SER A 837 30.80 20.49 4.35
CA SER A 837 30.37 19.41 5.25
C SER A 837 29.85 19.96 6.59
N HIS A 838 30.52 20.98 7.14
CA HIS A 838 30.11 21.64 8.38
C HIS A 838 28.83 22.48 8.18
N GLN A 839 28.68 23.18 7.05
CA GLN A 839 27.45 23.90 6.70
C GLN A 839 26.25 22.95 6.59
N LYS A 840 26.41 21.79 5.92
CA LYS A 840 25.35 20.76 5.85
C LYS A 840 24.91 20.27 7.25
N LYS A 841 25.85 20.13 8.20
CA LYS A 841 25.53 19.76 9.59
C LYS A 841 24.84 20.88 10.37
N ALA A 842 25.27 22.13 10.21
CA ALA A 842 24.61 23.28 10.81
C ALA A 842 23.15 23.42 10.30
N ASN A 843 22.95 23.27 8.98
CA ASN A 843 21.62 23.29 8.38
C ASN A 843 20.73 22.14 8.88
N LYS A 844 21.27 20.94 9.14
CA LYS A 844 20.49 19.85 9.75
C LYS A 844 20.02 20.19 11.17
N ILE A 845 20.89 20.79 12.00
CA ILE A 845 20.50 21.22 13.36
C ILE A 845 19.44 22.34 13.31
N LEU A 846 19.57 23.28 12.37
CA LEU A 846 18.56 24.32 12.15
C LEU A 846 17.23 23.72 11.68
N GLY A 847 17.25 22.76 10.75
CA GLY A 847 16.05 22.02 10.31
C GLY A 847 15.33 21.35 11.49
N ASN A 848 16.05 20.55 12.29
CA ASN A 848 15.48 19.91 13.48
C ASN A 848 14.82 20.91 14.45
N ARG A 849 15.40 22.11 14.63
CA ARG A 849 14.84 23.15 15.50
C ARG A 849 13.65 23.89 14.89
N VAL A 850 13.60 24.02 13.55
CA VAL A 850 12.41 24.48 12.85
C VAL A 850 11.27 23.48 13.05
N THR A 851 11.52 22.17 12.89
CA THR A 851 10.53 21.12 13.15
C THR A 851 10.06 21.07 14.61
N GLU A 852 10.93 21.35 15.59
CA GLU A 852 10.51 21.47 17.01
C GLU A 852 9.57 22.68 17.23
N LEU A 853 9.79 23.78 16.52
CA LEU A 853 8.93 24.97 16.57
C LEU A 853 7.60 24.75 15.83
N GLU A 854 7.62 24.12 14.65
CA GLU A 854 6.43 23.74 13.88
C GLU A 854 5.52 22.82 14.69
N ASN A 855 6.09 21.84 15.41
CA ASN A 855 5.32 20.95 16.27
C ASN A 855 4.74 21.67 17.51
N LYS A 856 5.43 22.66 18.05
CA LYS A 856 4.88 23.52 19.13
C LYS A 856 3.75 24.42 18.64
N ILE A 857 3.85 24.97 17.43
CA ILE A 857 2.77 25.77 16.82
C ILE A 857 1.52 24.91 16.66
N LYS A 858 1.64 23.71 16.09
CA LYS A 858 0.53 22.74 15.99
C LYS A 858 -0.11 22.39 17.34
N GLN A 859 0.68 22.29 18.42
CA GLN A 859 0.13 22.07 19.76
C GLN A 859 -0.64 23.27 20.32
N MET A 860 -0.25 24.51 19.98
CA MET A 860 -1.04 25.70 20.34
C MET A 860 -2.32 25.81 19.51
N ASP A 861 -2.26 25.51 18.21
CA ASP A 861 -3.43 25.54 17.32
C ASP A 861 -4.51 24.54 17.78
N LEU A 862 -4.11 23.33 18.22
CA LEU A 862 -5.01 22.35 18.82
C LEU A 862 -5.69 22.88 20.09
N GLN A 863 -4.94 23.55 20.98
CA GLN A 863 -5.50 24.16 22.20
C GLN A 863 -6.46 25.31 21.91
N VAL A 864 -6.30 26.04 20.80
CA VAL A 864 -7.31 27.02 20.35
C VAL A 864 -8.59 26.29 19.93
N TRP A 865 -8.46 25.22 19.15
CA TRP A 865 -9.59 24.47 18.59
C TRP A 865 -10.44 23.73 19.65
N GLU A 866 -9.81 23.22 20.72
CA GLU A 866 -10.52 22.65 21.88
C GLU A 866 -11.34 23.70 22.65
N ASN A 867 -10.84 24.93 22.76
CA ASN A 867 -11.55 26.02 23.43
C ASN A 867 -12.76 26.53 22.63
N GLU A 868 -12.70 26.54 21.30
CA GLU A 868 -13.82 26.94 20.44
C GLU A 868 -14.94 25.89 20.45
N ASN A 869 -14.61 24.61 20.31
CA ASN A 869 -15.61 23.52 20.34
C ASN A 869 -16.34 23.41 21.69
N SER A 870 -15.65 23.75 22.80
CA SER A 870 -16.23 23.73 24.15
C SER A 870 -17.40 24.71 24.37
N GLN A 871 -17.52 25.77 23.55
CA GLN A 871 -18.65 26.71 23.63
C GLN A 871 -19.89 26.23 22.84
N ILE A 872 -19.71 25.38 21.83
CA ILE A 872 -20.80 24.90 20.97
C ILE A 872 -21.57 23.76 21.66
N THR A 873 -20.89 22.93 22.44
CA THR A 873 -21.49 21.76 23.12
C THR A 873 -22.37 22.07 24.33
N GLN A 874 -22.32 23.28 24.90
CA GLN A 874 -23.20 23.67 26.03
C GLN A 874 -24.61 24.13 25.60
N GLY A 875 -24.91 24.20 24.30
CA GLY A 875 -26.20 24.69 23.79
C GLY A 875 -27.26 23.61 23.49
N LEU A 876 -26.97 22.32 23.72
CA LEU A 876 -27.75 21.20 23.17
C LEU A 876 -28.13 20.10 24.18
N SER A 877 -27.90 20.29 25.48
CA SER A 877 -28.34 19.36 26.54
C SER A 877 -29.79 19.54 26.98
N ASP A 878 -30.36 20.73 26.78
CA ASP A 878 -31.60 21.16 27.45
C ASP A 878 -32.83 20.97 26.55
N ILE A 879 -33.08 19.74 26.08
CA ILE A 879 -34.39 19.20 25.64
C ILE A 879 -34.25 17.67 25.45
N ASN A 880 -34.97 16.91 26.29
CA ASN A 880 -35.56 15.57 26.06
C ASN A 880 -35.57 14.71 27.33
N ASP A 881 -36.31 15.17 28.34
CA ASP A 881 -36.90 14.29 29.36
C ASP A 881 -38.43 14.32 29.17
N HIS A 882 -38.97 13.29 28.51
CA HIS A 882 -40.21 12.60 28.94
C HIS A 882 -40.60 11.45 28.01
N ASP A 883 -40.85 10.30 28.63
CA ASP A 883 -41.35 9.03 28.07
C ASP A 883 -42.84 9.10 27.69
N PHE A 884 -43.25 8.45 26.58
CA PHE A 884 -44.52 7.69 26.49
C PHE A 884 -44.58 6.78 25.23
N THR A 885 -45.47 5.78 25.27
CA THR A 885 -45.47 4.58 24.42
C THR A 885 -46.52 4.51 23.30
N LEU A 886 -46.17 3.80 22.21
CA LEU A 886 -47.01 2.91 21.37
C LEU A 886 -48.41 3.36 20.87
N GLU A 887 -48.60 3.40 19.54
CA GLU A 887 -49.61 2.58 18.82
C GLU A 887 -49.41 2.65 17.28
N GLU A 888 -49.90 1.66 16.53
CA GLU A 888 -49.94 1.64 15.04
C GLU A 888 -51.17 2.40 14.51
N PRO A 889 -51.21 2.77 13.21
CA PRO A 889 -52.13 2.02 12.32
C PRO A 889 -51.68 1.86 10.85
N GLU A 890 -52.49 1.11 10.10
CA GLU A 890 -52.26 0.64 8.73
C GLU A 890 -52.43 1.70 7.61
N SER A 891 -51.93 1.36 6.41
CA SER A 891 -52.24 2.06 5.13
C SER A 891 -53.71 1.84 4.69
N PRO A 892 -54.30 2.68 3.80
CA PRO A 892 -54.16 2.34 2.37
C PRO A 892 -54.24 3.51 1.33
N THR A 893 -53.42 3.37 0.28
CA THR A 893 -53.64 3.75 -1.14
C THR A 893 -54.15 5.14 -1.58
N SER A 894 -53.33 5.72 -2.50
CA SER A 894 -53.71 6.47 -3.73
C SER A 894 -54.26 7.90 -3.64
N LEU A 895 -53.52 8.84 -4.26
CA LEU A 895 -53.89 9.39 -5.58
C LEU A 895 -52.67 10.00 -6.31
N ASN A 896 -52.86 10.39 -7.56
CA ASN A 896 -51.82 10.48 -8.61
C ASN A 896 -51.69 11.92 -9.18
N ILE A 897 -50.66 12.16 -10.02
CA ILE A 897 -50.56 13.25 -11.05
C ILE A 897 -50.09 14.66 -10.61
N THR A 898 -48.76 14.85 -10.74
CA THR A 898 -47.97 15.91 -11.45
C THR A 898 -48.27 17.43 -11.44
N SER A 899 -47.17 18.15 -11.71
CA SER A 899 -46.95 19.29 -12.65
C SER A 899 -47.11 20.75 -12.21
N GLU A 900 -46.01 21.50 -12.45
CA GLU A 900 -45.88 22.93 -12.81
C GLU A 900 -46.23 23.97 -11.71
N LEU A 901 -45.24 24.72 -11.20
CA LEU A 901 -44.62 25.95 -11.75
C LEU A 901 -45.56 27.16 -11.76
N ASP A 902 -45.21 28.22 -11.03
CA ASP A 902 -44.85 29.48 -11.70
C ASP A 902 -44.05 30.46 -10.80
N ILE A 903 -43.47 31.49 -11.43
CA ILE A 903 -42.72 32.61 -10.82
C ILE A 903 -43.47 33.92 -11.13
N ILE A 904 -43.50 34.91 -10.22
CA ILE A 904 -43.38 36.36 -10.56
C ILE A 904 -43.27 37.26 -9.31
N SER A 905 -42.53 38.36 -9.46
CA SER A 905 -42.22 39.41 -8.48
C SER A 905 -43.12 40.65 -8.58
N LEU A 906 -43.21 41.47 -7.53
CA LEU A 906 -43.65 42.88 -7.59
C LEU A 906 -42.86 43.77 -6.60
N GLU A 907 -42.95 45.08 -6.80
CA GLU A 907 -41.98 46.10 -6.34
C GLU A 907 -42.54 47.16 -5.36
N GLU A 908 -41.62 48.02 -4.90
CA GLU A 908 -41.69 49.25 -4.07
C GLU A 908 -43.00 50.07 -3.88
N GLN A 909 -43.17 50.74 -2.71
CA GLN A 909 -42.98 52.21 -2.48
C GLN A 909 -43.68 52.77 -1.20
N ASN A 910 -43.04 53.77 -0.56
CA ASN A 910 -43.52 55.04 0.08
C ASN A 910 -44.92 55.17 0.75
N SER A 911 -45.17 56.01 1.77
CA SER A 911 -44.36 56.80 2.75
C SER A 911 -45.28 57.40 3.85
N ASP A 912 -44.68 58.08 4.85
CA ASP A 912 -45.24 59.13 5.74
C ASP A 912 -46.42 58.83 6.72
N ASP A 913 -46.20 59.06 8.03
CA ASP A 913 -47.05 59.94 8.87
C ASP A 913 -46.33 60.42 10.17
N LEU A 914 -46.87 61.42 10.89
CA LEU A 914 -46.15 62.22 11.92
C LEU A 914 -47.01 62.61 13.16
N ALA A 915 -46.50 62.80 14.39
CA ALA A 915 -45.14 62.62 14.95
C ALA A 915 -45.18 61.98 16.38
N LEU A 916 -44.88 62.57 17.55
CA LEU A 916 -44.47 63.92 18.00
C LEU A 916 -43.83 63.85 19.42
N CYS A 917 -43.16 64.93 19.87
CA CYS A 917 -42.71 65.24 21.25
C CYS A 917 -41.39 64.63 21.80
N GLN A 918 -40.28 65.39 21.60
CA GLN A 918 -39.49 66.10 22.63
C GLN A 918 -39.55 65.59 24.10
N LYS A 919 -38.48 65.57 24.91
CA LYS A 919 -37.11 66.17 24.81
C LYS A 919 -36.23 65.66 25.96
N GLU A 920 -34.91 65.50 25.74
CA GLU A 920 -33.85 66.30 26.41
C GLU A 920 -32.44 65.84 25.96
N ASP A 921 -31.49 66.77 25.96
CA ASP A 921 -30.12 66.59 25.47
C ASP A 921 -29.14 66.25 26.61
N VAL A 922 -28.01 65.61 26.27
CA VAL A 922 -26.69 66.30 26.23
C VAL A 922 -25.62 65.40 25.63
N SER A 923 -24.84 65.98 24.72
CA SER A 923 -23.75 65.31 24.00
C SER A 923 -22.45 65.23 24.80
N LYS A 924 -21.58 64.30 24.41
CA LYS A 924 -20.28 64.68 23.83
C LYS A 924 -19.60 63.55 23.04
N SER A 925 -18.60 63.95 22.28
CA SER A 925 -18.18 63.28 21.05
C SER A 925 -16.68 63.43 20.80
N TYR A 926 -16.13 62.42 20.09
CA TYR A 926 -14.95 62.50 19.19
C TYR A 926 -13.56 62.77 19.79
N GLU A 927 -12.73 61.71 19.71
CA GLU A 927 -11.56 61.63 18.81
C GLU A 927 -10.30 62.54 19.03
N PRO A 928 -9.14 62.20 18.40
CA PRO A 928 -7.83 62.39 19.03
C PRO A 928 -6.97 63.50 18.45
N ASN A 929 -5.84 63.79 19.10
CA ASN A 929 -4.54 63.86 18.43
C ASN A 929 -3.34 63.80 19.40
N SER A 930 -2.15 63.62 18.84
CA SER A 930 -0.86 63.60 19.54
C SER A 930 -0.22 64.99 19.64
N LEU A 931 0.76 65.16 20.55
CA LEU A 931 2.06 65.79 20.26
C LEU A 931 3.06 65.70 21.44
N SER A 932 4.32 66.02 21.14
CA SER A 932 5.56 65.95 21.93
C SER A 932 5.59 66.89 23.18
N ASP A 933 6.57 66.87 24.09
CA ASP A 933 8.03 66.69 23.87
C ASP A 933 8.89 66.43 25.15
N ASP A 934 10.17 66.06 24.90
CA ASP A 934 11.41 66.32 25.68
C ASP A 934 11.80 65.64 27.04
N LYS A 935 13.04 65.08 27.04
CA LYS A 935 14.10 65.05 28.12
C LYS A 935 13.80 64.37 29.49
N SER A 936 14.63 63.47 30.05
CA SER A 936 16.11 63.36 29.95
C SER A 936 16.76 62.10 30.58
N SER A 937 17.99 61.80 30.13
CA SER A 937 19.15 61.19 30.85
C SER A 937 19.15 59.74 31.45
N ASN A 938 20.05 58.93 30.86
CA ASN A 938 21.18 58.21 31.52
C ASN A 938 21.06 56.80 32.18
N THR A 939 21.53 55.80 31.39
CA THR A 939 22.63 54.84 31.71
C THR A 939 22.56 53.89 32.93
N SER A 940 22.31 52.61 32.63
CA SER A 940 23.11 51.41 32.99
C SER A 940 23.64 51.16 34.41
N GLN A 941 23.38 49.96 34.97
CA GLN A 941 24.37 48.87 35.13
C GLN A 941 23.79 47.62 35.84
N ILE A 942 24.55 46.52 35.82
CA ILE A 942 24.23 45.20 36.40
C ILE A 942 24.73 45.12 37.85
N SER A 943 23.94 44.55 38.77
CA SER A 943 24.49 43.77 39.89
C SER A 943 23.48 42.74 40.42
N THR A 944 23.99 41.66 41.00
CA THR A 944 23.21 40.53 41.56
C THR A 944 22.97 40.69 43.06
N LYS A 945 21.94 40.01 43.57
CA LYS A 945 21.91 39.47 44.94
C LYS A 945 20.94 38.30 45.06
N ASN A 946 21.31 37.29 45.85
CA ASN A 946 20.43 36.21 46.26
C ASN A 946 19.69 36.62 47.53
N GLU A 947 18.45 36.18 47.68
CA GLU A 947 17.88 35.83 48.98
C GLU A 947 17.32 34.41 48.90
N GLN A 948 17.35 33.69 50.03
CA GLN A 948 16.93 32.29 50.12
C GLN A 948 15.49 32.21 50.61
N ILE A 949 14.73 31.25 50.12
CA ILE A 949 13.45 30.84 50.71
C ILE A 949 13.57 29.36 51.07
N THR A 950 13.24 29.06 52.32
CA THR A 950 13.06 27.72 52.87
C THR A 950 11.76 27.75 53.67
N ASP A 951 10.85 26.81 53.43
CA ASP A 951 9.84 26.39 54.39
C ASP A 951 9.39 24.97 54.04
N GLU A 952 9.03 24.19 55.06
CA GLU A 952 8.95 22.71 55.00
C GLU A 952 7.53 22.19 54.63
N LEU A 953 7.44 20.90 54.29
CA LEU A 953 6.14 20.25 54.03
C LEU A 953 5.26 20.23 55.32
N PRO A 954 3.93 20.42 55.20
CA PRO A 954 3.04 20.37 56.35
C PRO A 954 3.12 19.03 57.12
N PRO A 955 3.15 19.02 58.47
CA PRO A 955 3.31 17.78 59.26
C PRO A 955 2.26 16.68 59.02
N ALA A 956 1.06 17.04 58.55
CA ALA A 956 0.03 16.06 58.18
C ALA A 956 0.43 15.20 56.96
N LEU A 957 1.24 15.77 56.05
CA LEU A 957 1.71 15.09 54.84
C LEU A 957 2.86 14.12 55.18
N LEU A 958 3.75 14.51 56.09
CA LEU A 958 4.76 13.61 56.68
C LEU A 958 4.12 12.37 57.32
N LYS A 959 3.08 12.56 58.14
CA LYS A 959 2.40 11.45 58.81
C LYS A 959 1.70 10.49 57.84
N LEU A 960 1.11 11.01 56.75
CA LEU A 960 0.54 10.17 55.68
C LEU A 960 1.60 9.35 54.93
N VAL A 961 2.80 9.90 54.75
CA VAL A 961 3.94 9.18 54.16
C VAL A 961 4.46 8.10 55.11
N GLU A 962 4.53 8.36 56.42
CA GLU A 962 4.90 7.36 57.43
C GLU A 962 3.87 6.22 57.52
N GLU A 963 2.57 6.52 57.47
CA GLU A 963 1.50 5.51 57.44
C GLU A 963 1.55 4.67 56.14
N ALA A 964 1.76 5.29 54.97
CA ALA A 964 1.93 4.55 53.72
C ALA A 964 3.20 3.68 53.67
N LEU A 965 4.29 4.10 54.32
CA LEU A 965 5.52 3.31 54.44
C LEU A 965 5.38 2.15 55.45
N SER A 966 4.55 2.31 56.49
CA SER A 966 4.19 1.22 57.41
C SER A 966 3.48 0.08 56.66
N ASP A 967 2.45 0.41 55.88
CA ASP A 967 1.66 -0.60 55.14
C ASP A 967 2.45 -1.30 54.03
N LEU A 968 3.46 -0.63 53.45
CA LEU A 968 4.39 -1.23 52.49
C LEU A 968 5.33 -2.26 53.14
N ASN A 969 5.82 -2.01 54.36
CA ASN A 969 6.69 -2.96 55.08
C ASN A 969 5.90 -4.18 55.60
N ASN A 970 4.64 -4.00 56.00
CA ASN A 970 3.79 -5.11 56.44
C ASN A 970 3.49 -6.15 55.33
N PHE A 971 3.77 -5.83 54.06
CA PHE A 971 3.57 -6.75 52.93
C PHE A 971 4.77 -7.66 52.63
N SER A 972 5.94 -7.48 53.29
CA SER A 972 7.12 -8.32 53.06
C SER A 972 7.27 -9.52 54.02
N GLU A 973 6.39 -9.71 54.99
CA GLU A 973 6.47 -10.82 55.98
C GLU A 973 5.54 -12.02 55.68
N LEU A 974 4.81 -12.02 54.55
CA LEU A 974 4.01 -13.18 54.12
C LEU A 974 4.70 -13.93 52.97
N HIS A 975 5.04 -15.20 53.25
CA HIS A 975 5.67 -16.19 52.37
C HIS A 975 7.20 -16.18 52.19
N GLU A 976 7.95 -16.29 53.29
CA GLU A 976 9.14 -17.18 53.30
C GLU A 976 8.73 -18.61 53.74
N PRO A 977 8.92 -19.64 52.89
CA PRO A 977 8.81 -21.04 53.32
C PRO A 977 10.13 -21.48 54.00
N SER A 978 10.09 -21.80 55.29
CA SER A 978 11.26 -22.26 56.04
C SER A 978 11.76 -23.62 55.54
N LEU A 979 12.97 -23.67 55.00
CA LEU A 979 13.71 -24.90 54.71
C LEU A 979 14.40 -25.44 55.97
N ASP A 980 13.91 -26.56 56.49
CA ASP A 980 14.60 -27.37 57.51
C ASP A 980 14.51 -28.88 57.11
N GLY A 981 15.28 -29.74 57.77
CA GLY A 981 15.62 -31.10 57.30
C GLY A 981 14.45 -32.09 57.09
N THR A 982 14.68 -33.25 56.44
CA THR A 982 15.94 -34.02 56.34
C THR A 982 16.07 -34.87 55.07
N LEU A 983 17.32 -35.25 54.73
CA LEU A 983 17.69 -36.17 53.64
C LEU A 983 17.45 -37.66 53.94
N SER A 984 16.90 -38.41 52.97
CA SER A 984 17.13 -39.86 52.83
C SER A 984 16.86 -40.38 51.40
N ASP A 985 17.92 -40.43 50.59
CA ASP A 985 18.07 -41.18 49.32
C ASP A 985 18.16 -42.71 49.58
N PRO A 986 18.20 -43.65 48.58
CA PRO A 986 18.31 -43.47 47.13
C PRO A 986 17.41 -44.36 46.23
N GLU A 987 17.71 -44.34 44.91
CA GLU A 987 17.35 -45.27 43.81
C GLU A 987 16.11 -44.88 42.95
N LYS A 988 16.16 -44.86 41.59
CA LYS A 988 17.19 -45.34 40.63
C LYS A 988 17.15 -44.63 39.24
N SER A 989 18.31 -44.13 38.80
CA SER A 989 18.84 -44.10 37.40
C SER A 989 17.96 -43.65 36.18
N VAL A 990 18.28 -42.52 35.50
CA VAL A 990 19.04 -42.41 34.21
C VAL A 990 18.15 -42.31 32.93
N PRO A 991 18.50 -41.54 31.85
CA PRO A 991 19.51 -40.48 31.63
C PRO A 991 18.92 -39.11 31.17
N SER A 992 19.81 -38.16 30.86
CA SER A 992 19.55 -36.79 30.36
C SER A 992 19.52 -36.63 28.82
N THR A 993 18.71 -35.70 28.30
CA THR A 993 19.10 -34.64 27.32
C THR A 993 17.94 -33.66 27.06
N GLU A 994 18.06 -32.36 27.40
CA GLU A 994 17.49 -31.26 26.58
C GLU A 994 17.92 -29.82 27.00
N CYS A 995 17.85 -28.91 26.03
CA CYS A 995 17.84 -27.43 26.06
C CYS A 995 18.52 -26.62 27.20
N PRO A 996 19.74 -26.07 26.96
CA PRO A 996 20.35 -25.00 27.78
C PRO A 996 19.68 -23.61 27.68
N ALA A 997 18.75 -23.40 26.75
CA ALA A 997 18.28 -22.05 26.37
C ALA A 997 17.52 -21.30 27.48
N LEU A 998 16.77 -22.02 28.33
CA LEU A 998 15.88 -21.40 29.33
C LEU A 998 16.66 -20.63 30.41
N TRP A 999 17.78 -21.21 30.88
CA TRP A 999 18.57 -20.65 31.97
C TRP A 999 19.29 -19.34 31.59
N SER A 1000 19.71 -19.19 30.33
CA SER A 1000 20.28 -17.93 29.83
C SER A 1000 19.25 -16.79 29.86
N ASN A 1001 17.98 -17.07 29.54
CA ASN A 1001 16.92 -16.07 29.55
C ASN A 1001 16.55 -15.65 31.00
N ILE A 1002 16.51 -16.60 31.93
CA ILE A 1002 16.27 -16.33 33.36
C ILE A 1002 17.42 -15.48 33.94
N ALA A 1003 18.68 -15.82 33.65
CA ALA A 1003 19.83 -15.04 34.07
C ALA A 1003 19.80 -13.60 33.50
N LEU A 1004 19.38 -13.45 32.24
CA LEU A 1004 19.22 -12.13 31.60
C LEU A 1004 18.10 -11.30 32.26
N LEU A 1005 16.99 -11.94 32.67
CA LEU A 1005 15.90 -11.28 33.41
C LEU A 1005 16.37 -10.79 34.79
N VAL A 1006 17.08 -11.63 35.54
CA VAL A 1006 17.62 -11.30 36.87
C VAL A 1006 18.65 -10.16 36.78
N THR A 1007 19.51 -10.13 35.76
CA THR A 1007 20.42 -8.98 35.56
C THR A 1007 19.69 -7.70 35.17
N LYS A 1008 18.59 -7.75 34.40
CA LYS A 1008 17.77 -6.56 34.11
C LYS A 1008 17.11 -6.00 35.39
N PHE A 1009 16.52 -6.86 36.22
CA PHE A 1009 15.94 -6.45 37.51
C PHE A 1009 16.98 -5.85 38.46
N SER A 1010 18.16 -6.47 38.57
CA SER A 1010 19.25 -5.95 39.39
C SER A 1010 19.73 -4.55 38.94
N VAL A 1011 19.78 -4.29 37.63
CA VAL A 1011 20.10 -2.96 37.09
C VAL A 1011 19.02 -1.93 37.39
N GLN A 1012 17.73 -2.29 37.39
CA GLN A 1012 16.66 -1.34 37.75
C GLN A 1012 16.73 -0.89 39.21
N ASN A 1013 17.06 -1.78 40.15
CA ASN A 1013 17.19 -1.41 41.57
C ASN A 1013 18.34 -0.41 41.83
N MET A 1014 19.45 -0.48 41.08
CA MET A 1014 20.52 0.53 41.18
C MET A 1014 20.05 1.95 40.83
N TYR A 1015 19.11 2.10 39.88
CA TYR A 1015 18.53 3.41 39.58
C TYR A 1015 17.61 3.91 40.70
N LEU A 1016 16.96 3.00 41.45
CA LEU A 1016 16.09 3.33 42.58
C LEU A 1016 16.87 3.85 43.79
N ASP A 1017 17.98 3.21 44.16
CA ASP A 1017 18.89 3.71 45.21
C ASP A 1017 19.50 5.08 44.85
N THR A 1018 19.77 5.30 43.56
CA THR A 1018 20.23 6.60 43.05
C THR A 1018 19.14 7.67 43.18
N TRP A 1019 17.88 7.31 42.92
CA TRP A 1019 16.71 8.18 43.13
C TRP A 1019 16.48 8.52 44.61
N ILE A 1020 16.54 7.54 45.50
CA ILE A 1020 16.40 7.73 46.96
C ILE A 1020 17.53 8.61 47.51
N SER A 1021 18.74 8.48 46.95
CA SER A 1021 19.88 9.35 47.28
C SER A 1021 19.71 10.79 46.78
N PHE A 1022 19.02 10.99 45.65
CA PHE A 1022 18.70 12.32 45.12
C PHE A 1022 17.63 13.01 45.98
N ILE A 1023 16.55 12.31 46.32
CA ILE A 1023 15.46 12.82 47.18
C ILE A 1023 15.96 13.17 48.60
N ARG A 1024 17.01 12.51 49.11
CA ARG A 1024 17.66 12.87 50.39
C ARG A 1024 18.61 14.07 50.30
N CYS A 1025 18.78 14.68 49.13
CA CYS A 1025 19.74 15.76 48.88
C CYS A 1025 19.11 17.04 48.31
N THR A 1026 17.80 17.03 48.07
CA THR A 1026 16.96 18.17 47.63
C THR A 1026 16.04 18.62 48.75
#